data_AF-A0A8X9A488-F1
#
_entry.id   AF-A0A8X9A488-F1
#
_cell.length_a   1.000
_cell.length_b   1.000
_cell.length_c   1.000
_cell.angle_alpha   90.00
_cell.angle_beta   90.00
_cell.angle_gamma   90.00
#
_symmetry.space_group_name_H-M   'P 1'
#
loop_
_entity.id
_entity.type
_entity.pdbx_description
1 polymer ?
#
loop_
_entity_poly.entity_id
_entity_poly.type
_entity_poly.pdbx_seq_one_letter_code
_entity_poly.pdbx_strand_id
1 'polypeptide(L)'
;MEAEDDAAGAIIGDEEIYANVRDETDSQRHRPIISGEQLDVEAYAALYTGRTKTTRLLFIADKCGAPSMELEALRMAYDEIKKGENTQLFREVVGKINGRLGPNYALDDAWADAVDRRAELKKDKLENELNAYRTNLIKESIRMGYNDFGDFYYAHGQLGEAFKNYVRTRDYCTTSKHIIHMCLNAILLSIEMGQFTHVTSYVGKAEQTADGLDPVTIAKLRCAAGLSHLEGKKYKLAARKFLEVGPELGNNYTEVISPQDVATYGSLCALASFDRSELKANSYLVYISKVIDNTNFRNFLELVPEIRELINDFHTSHYASCLEYLGNLKTNLLLDIHLHDHVETLYEQIRSKALIQYTLPFVSVDLNMMANAFNTSVTGLEKELEALITNDQIQARIDSHNKILYARHADQRNGTFQRVLQTGNEFDLWKINRLWKRSVDSVESSVAGYCFNQVKLLVKGNEKAMGACQQKMQITMILKIFNFKFRAFDLYLKMETKLVMIEHRIFKLNTVAVYKCKNEILKLREEMGLLNLPSSKNRHARQWRVLDAIVGSFFAAVVLFFLLVFTPLGDSLAASGRQTLLRSDPRHRGRLVALVEQGRQAVAIDACPADMLDHMPCEDPRINSQLSRDMNFYRERHCPRPDDTPLCLIPPPDGYKVPVPWPDSLHKIWHDNMPYNKIADRKGHQGWMKREGPYFIFPGGGTMFPDGAEQYIEKLKQYIPIAGGALRTALDMGCGVASFGGYMLSEGILALSFAPRDSHKAQIQFALERGVPTFVAMLGTRRLPFSGFSFDLVHCSRCLIPFAAYNATYFLEVDRLLRPGGYLVISGPPVQWPKQDKEWAELQEVARSLCYELIVVDGNTAIWKKPIGDSCHPNLNEFGLNLCDESDDPSFSWYTKLKKCISRTSSVKGEHAVGAIPKWPERLTIAPSRVSIIKNGIDVFEADKRRWARRVAYYKNSLNVKLGTPSIRNVMDMNALFGGFAAAIISDPVWVMNVVPARKPSTLDVIYDRGLIGVFHDWCEPFSTYPRTYDLIHVADIESLVKDPSSGKNRCNLVDLMVEIDRMLRPEGTVIIRDSPEVIDKIEWISRAIRWRASMHDKEPDSLQREKVLVATKKLWKLPSGSQ
;
A
#
# COMPACT_ATOMS: atom_id res chain seq x y z
N MET A 1 1.71 -78.53 -10.44
CA MET A 1 0.62 -78.45 -9.46
C MET A 1 -0.06 -77.12 -9.72
N GLU A 2 -0.81 -77.06 -10.82
CA GLU A 2 -2.26 -77.36 -10.90
C GLU A 2 -3.06 -76.24 -10.22
N ALA A 3 -4.04 -75.57 -10.83
CA ALA A 3 -4.60 -75.50 -12.19
C ALA A 3 -5.56 -74.29 -12.20
N GLU A 4 -5.81 -73.70 -13.38
CA GLU A 4 -7.12 -73.32 -13.96
C GLU A 4 -8.21 -72.67 -13.06
N ASP A 5 -9.07 -71.73 -13.46
CA ASP A 5 -9.38 -71.07 -14.73
C ASP A 5 -10.41 -69.94 -14.45
N ASP A 6 -10.50 -69.03 -15.43
CA ASP A 6 -11.70 -68.36 -15.95
C ASP A 6 -12.59 -67.37 -15.16
N ALA A 7 -12.40 -66.10 -15.58
CA ALA A 7 -13.32 -65.33 -16.42
C ALA A 7 -14.56 -64.58 -15.85
N ALA A 8 -14.49 -63.26 -16.11
CA ALA A 8 -15.53 -62.34 -16.59
C ALA A 8 -16.52 -61.67 -15.61
N GLY A 9 -16.55 -60.33 -15.62
CA GLY A 9 -17.71 -59.55 -15.19
C GLY A 9 -17.47 -58.09 -14.78
N ALA A 10 -17.49 -57.18 -15.75
CA ALA A 10 -17.95 -55.77 -15.74
C ALA A 10 -17.91 -54.87 -14.46
N ILE A 11 -17.21 -53.74 -14.63
CA ILE A 11 -17.39 -52.34 -14.16
C ILE A 11 -18.65 -52.02 -13.30
N ILE A 12 -18.45 -51.40 -12.12
CA ILE A 12 -19.19 -50.31 -11.40
C ILE A 12 -18.40 -50.09 -10.08
N GLY A 13 -17.81 -48.93 -9.76
CA GLY A 13 -18.46 -47.77 -9.13
C GLY A 13 -18.29 -47.81 -7.61
N ASP A 14 -17.23 -47.19 -7.08
CA ASP A 14 -16.88 -47.16 -5.65
C ASP A 14 -17.73 -46.13 -4.88
N GLU A 15 -18.59 -46.60 -3.98
CA GLU A 15 -19.09 -45.85 -2.82
C GLU A 15 -19.32 -46.80 -1.64
N GLU A 16 -19.03 -46.31 -0.44
CA GLU A 16 -19.25 -46.90 0.90
C GLU A 16 -18.39 -48.12 1.29
N ILE A 17 -17.44 -47.95 2.24
CA ILE A 17 -17.39 -48.65 3.56
C ILE A 17 -16.38 -47.92 4.47
N TYR A 18 -16.85 -47.16 5.47
CA TYR A 18 -16.13 -47.00 6.75
C TYR A 18 -17.16 -46.97 7.88
N ALA A 19 -17.41 -48.13 8.47
CA ALA A 19 -18.08 -48.26 9.75
C ALA A 19 -17.19 -49.04 10.73
N ASN A 20 -17.07 -48.47 11.93
CA ASN A 20 -16.71 -49.08 13.21
C ASN A 20 -15.24 -49.32 13.55
N VAL A 21 -14.65 -48.35 14.25
CA VAL A 21 -14.06 -48.59 15.58
C VAL A 21 -14.44 -47.39 16.47
N ARG A 22 -15.39 -47.57 17.39
CA ARG A 22 -15.67 -46.63 18.48
C ARG A 22 -14.98 -47.17 19.73
N ASP A 23 -14.08 -46.38 20.29
CA ASP A 23 -13.57 -46.54 21.65
C ASP A 23 -14.41 -45.66 22.58
N GLU A 24 -14.94 -46.25 23.64
CA GLU A 24 -15.90 -45.66 24.58
C GLU A 24 -15.18 -45.01 25.77
N THR A 25 -14.67 -43.77 25.65
CA THR A 25 -14.39 -42.90 26.81
C THR A 25 -14.14 -41.43 26.41
N ASP A 26 -15.17 -40.64 26.08
CA ASP A 26 -15.09 -39.15 26.20
C ASP A 26 -16.46 -38.41 26.13
N SER A 27 -17.57 -39.06 26.47
CA SER A 27 -18.93 -38.55 26.16
C SER A 27 -19.49 -37.50 27.13
N GLN A 28 -18.65 -36.69 27.80
CA GLN A 28 -19.15 -35.67 28.74
C GLN A 28 -18.54 -34.26 28.68
N ARG A 29 -17.75 -33.88 27.65
CA ARG A 29 -17.19 -32.51 27.60
C ARG A 29 -17.40 -31.62 26.38
N HIS A 30 -18.00 -32.07 25.28
CA HIS A 30 -18.28 -31.16 24.16
C HIS A 30 -19.62 -31.48 23.49
N ARG A 31 -20.70 -30.83 23.94
CA ARG A 31 -21.90 -30.64 23.12
C ARG A 31 -21.83 -29.23 22.51
N PRO A 32 -21.85 -29.07 21.17
CA PRO A 32 -21.98 -27.75 20.55
C PRO A 32 -23.36 -27.16 20.89
N ILE A 33 -23.38 -25.89 21.28
CA ILE A 33 -24.56 -25.18 21.85
C ILE A 33 -25.53 -24.69 20.74
N ILE A 34 -25.29 -24.98 19.46
CA ILE A 34 -26.05 -24.35 18.37
C ILE A 34 -26.66 -25.34 17.37
N SER A 35 -27.22 -26.45 17.87
CA SER A 35 -28.25 -27.17 17.12
C SER A 35 -29.55 -26.34 17.09
N GLY A 36 -30.45 -26.62 16.15
CA GLY A 36 -31.80 -26.00 16.09
C GLY A 36 -32.71 -26.34 17.28
N GLU A 37 -32.16 -26.84 18.39
CA GLU A 37 -32.81 -27.01 19.68
C GLU A 37 -32.73 -25.71 20.50
N GLN A 38 -33.62 -25.56 21.48
CA GLN A 38 -33.65 -24.37 22.34
C GLN A 38 -32.27 -24.14 23.01
N LEU A 39 -31.79 -22.89 22.99
CA LEU A 39 -30.54 -22.46 23.63
C LEU A 39 -30.44 -23.00 25.06
N ASP A 40 -29.39 -23.78 25.34
CA ASP A 40 -29.05 -24.22 26.69
C ASP A 40 -28.47 -23.02 27.48
N VAL A 41 -29.30 -22.44 28.35
CA VAL A 41 -28.94 -21.27 29.16
C VAL A 41 -27.79 -21.58 30.11
N GLU A 42 -27.70 -22.80 30.62
CA GLU A 42 -26.65 -23.20 31.56
C GLU A 42 -25.30 -23.30 30.86
N ALA A 43 -25.26 -23.99 29.73
CA ALA A 43 -24.06 -24.12 28.91
C ALA A 43 -23.59 -22.76 28.38
N TYR A 44 -24.50 -21.89 27.95
CA TYR A 44 -24.18 -20.54 27.48
C TYR A 44 -23.64 -19.65 28.60
N ALA A 45 -24.26 -19.67 29.78
CA ALA A 45 -23.81 -18.86 30.91
C ALA A 45 -22.45 -19.33 31.47
N ALA A 46 -22.08 -20.60 31.30
CA ALA A 46 -20.79 -21.14 31.73
C ALA A 46 -19.59 -20.58 30.93
N LEU A 47 -19.83 -20.02 29.72
CA LEU A 47 -18.78 -19.43 28.88
C LEU A 47 -18.26 -18.09 29.41
N TYR A 48 -19.01 -17.43 30.30
CA TYR A 48 -18.72 -16.08 30.76
C TYR A 48 -18.50 -16.04 32.27
N THR A 49 -17.80 -15.00 32.71
CA THR A 49 -17.56 -14.74 34.14
C THR A 49 -17.87 -13.28 34.49
N GLY A 50 -18.02 -13.01 35.79
CA GLY A 50 -18.25 -11.65 36.29
C GLY A 50 -19.59 -11.05 35.84
N ARG A 51 -19.61 -9.72 35.69
CA ARG A 51 -20.83 -8.97 35.37
C ARG A 51 -21.38 -9.30 33.97
N THR A 52 -20.52 -9.57 33.00
CA THR A 52 -20.93 -9.93 31.64
C THR A 52 -21.83 -11.17 31.62
N LYS A 53 -21.56 -12.16 32.47
CA LYS A 53 -22.45 -13.33 32.65
C LYS A 53 -23.85 -12.91 33.10
N THR A 54 -23.93 -12.08 34.14
CA THR A 54 -25.21 -11.56 34.65
C THR A 54 -25.94 -10.72 33.60
N THR A 55 -25.24 -9.82 32.90
CA THR A 55 -25.84 -8.97 31.86
C THR A 55 -26.37 -9.79 30.69
N ARG A 56 -25.65 -10.82 30.24
CA ARG A 56 -26.10 -11.74 29.18
C ARG A 56 -27.32 -12.56 29.62
N LEU A 57 -27.35 -13.05 30.86
CA LEU A 57 -28.53 -13.75 31.41
C LEU A 57 -29.76 -12.85 31.46
N LEU A 58 -29.61 -11.59 31.89
CA LEU A 58 -30.71 -10.63 31.90
C LEU A 58 -31.18 -10.26 30.49
N PHE A 59 -30.26 -10.16 29.53
CA PHE A 59 -30.60 -9.95 28.13
C PHE A 59 -31.42 -11.12 27.57
N ILE A 60 -31.04 -12.37 27.86
CA ILE A 60 -31.82 -13.56 27.49
C ILE A 60 -33.21 -13.52 28.13
N ALA A 61 -33.29 -13.23 29.44
CA ALA A 61 -34.57 -13.14 30.13
C ALA A 61 -35.51 -12.12 29.46
N ASP A 62 -34.97 -10.98 29.03
CA ASP A 62 -35.76 -9.92 28.40
C ASP A 62 -36.14 -10.21 26.93
N LYS A 63 -35.41 -11.10 26.23
CA LYS A 63 -35.54 -11.31 24.77
C LYS A 63 -36.00 -12.71 24.34
N CYS A 64 -35.92 -13.73 25.19
CA CYS A 64 -36.17 -15.13 24.81
C CYS A 64 -37.61 -15.46 24.42
N GLY A 65 -38.60 -14.68 24.89
CA GLY A 65 -40.03 -14.90 24.60
C GLY A 65 -40.62 -16.20 25.19
N ALA A 66 -39.80 -17.10 25.75
CA ALA A 66 -40.19 -18.37 26.33
C ALA A 66 -40.17 -18.30 27.87
N PRO A 67 -41.32 -18.48 28.56
CA PRO A 67 -41.40 -18.31 30.02
C PRO A 67 -40.52 -19.25 30.85
N SER A 68 -40.20 -20.44 30.35
CA SER A 68 -39.31 -21.40 31.02
C SER A 68 -37.86 -20.92 31.01
N MET A 69 -37.38 -20.49 29.85
CA MET A 69 -36.02 -19.97 29.63
C MET A 69 -35.80 -18.64 30.37
N GLU A 70 -36.82 -17.78 30.38
CA GLU A 70 -36.82 -16.53 31.16
C GLU A 70 -36.60 -16.80 32.66
N LEU A 71 -37.37 -17.73 33.22
CA LEU A 71 -37.29 -18.09 34.64
C LEU A 71 -35.96 -18.75 35.01
N GLU A 72 -35.44 -19.61 34.15
CA GLU A 72 -34.15 -20.24 34.32
C GLU A 72 -33.01 -19.21 34.28
N ALA A 73 -33.03 -18.29 33.32
CA ALA A 73 -32.04 -17.22 33.23
C ALA A 73 -32.07 -16.28 34.45
N LEU A 74 -33.28 -15.92 34.93
CA LEU A 74 -33.45 -15.11 36.14
C LEU A 74 -32.98 -15.85 37.40
N ARG A 75 -33.24 -17.17 37.51
CA ARG A 75 -32.74 -18.02 38.60
C ARG A 75 -31.21 -17.99 38.65
N MET A 76 -30.56 -18.24 37.52
CA MET A 76 -29.10 -18.21 37.42
C MET A 76 -28.51 -16.82 37.69
N ALA A 77 -29.18 -15.76 37.22
CA ALA A 77 -28.77 -14.39 37.49
C ALA A 77 -28.84 -14.07 38.99
N TYR A 78 -29.91 -14.50 39.69
CA TYR A 78 -30.04 -14.37 41.15
C TYR A 78 -28.88 -15.08 41.88
N ASP A 79 -28.62 -16.34 41.52
CA ASP A 79 -27.59 -17.16 42.15
C ASP A 79 -26.18 -16.57 41.94
N GLU A 80 -25.91 -15.97 40.78
CA GLU A 80 -24.63 -15.32 40.49
C GLU A 80 -24.49 -13.96 41.18
N ILE A 81 -25.56 -13.14 41.23
CA ILE A 81 -25.52 -11.84 41.92
C ILE A 81 -25.33 -12.02 43.42
N LYS A 82 -25.92 -13.06 44.03
CA LYS A 82 -25.80 -13.34 45.48
C LYS A 82 -24.36 -13.72 45.89
N LYS A 83 -23.49 -14.11 44.94
CA LYS A 83 -22.05 -14.29 45.16
C LYS A 83 -21.27 -12.97 45.17
N GLY A 84 -21.81 -11.91 44.57
CA GLY A 84 -21.18 -10.59 44.46
C GLY A 84 -21.63 -9.60 45.54
N GLU A 85 -21.30 -8.32 45.32
CA GLU A 85 -21.60 -7.21 46.25
C GLU A 85 -22.60 -6.18 45.66
N ASN A 86 -23.21 -6.46 44.50
CA ASN A 86 -24.11 -5.53 43.81
C ASN A 86 -25.56 -5.63 44.32
N THR A 87 -25.88 -4.87 45.37
CA THR A 87 -27.21 -4.86 45.99
C THR A 87 -28.28 -4.16 45.13
N GLN A 88 -27.90 -3.21 44.27
CA GLN A 88 -28.84 -2.54 43.37
C GLN A 88 -29.38 -3.52 42.31
N LEU A 89 -28.47 -4.19 41.60
CA LEU A 89 -28.85 -5.17 40.59
C LEU A 89 -29.60 -6.36 41.21
N PHE A 90 -29.25 -6.77 42.43
CA PHE A 90 -29.99 -7.79 43.17
C PHE A 90 -31.47 -7.42 43.35
N ARG A 91 -31.75 -6.19 43.82
CA ARG A 91 -33.13 -5.69 43.99
C ARG A 91 -33.88 -5.66 42.65
N GLU A 92 -33.22 -5.25 41.56
CA GLU A 92 -33.79 -5.23 40.21
C GLU A 92 -34.15 -6.64 39.69
N VAL A 93 -33.26 -7.63 39.86
CA VAL A 93 -33.50 -9.02 39.42
C VAL A 93 -34.61 -9.68 40.24
N VAL A 94 -34.63 -9.48 41.55
CA VAL A 94 -35.73 -9.97 42.40
C VAL A 94 -37.06 -9.34 42.00
N GLY A 95 -37.05 -8.04 41.66
CA GLY A 95 -38.21 -7.36 41.09
C GLY A 95 -38.69 -8.01 39.78
N LYS A 96 -37.78 -8.39 38.88
CA LYS A 96 -38.10 -9.10 37.63
C LYS A 96 -38.62 -10.53 37.88
N ILE A 97 -38.12 -11.24 38.90
CA ILE A 97 -38.63 -12.58 39.28
C ILE A 97 -40.09 -12.50 39.75
N ASN A 98 -40.45 -11.42 40.45
CA ASN A 98 -41.83 -11.13 40.90
C ASN A 98 -42.52 -12.32 41.59
N GLY A 99 -41.76 -13.08 42.39
CA GLY A 99 -42.24 -14.25 43.13
C GLY A 99 -42.46 -15.55 42.32
N ARG A 100 -42.18 -15.57 41.00
CA ARG A 100 -42.44 -16.72 40.12
C ARG A 100 -41.58 -17.96 40.42
N LEU A 101 -40.43 -17.80 41.07
CA LEU A 101 -39.49 -18.89 41.43
C LEU A 101 -39.68 -19.44 42.86
N GLY A 102 -40.70 -18.97 43.59
CA GLY A 102 -40.97 -19.37 44.96
C GLY A 102 -40.20 -18.56 46.03
N PRO A 103 -40.40 -18.89 47.32
CA PRO A 103 -39.96 -18.06 48.45
C PRO A 103 -38.43 -18.01 48.63
N ASN A 104 -37.70 -19.02 48.16
CA ASN A 104 -36.23 -19.07 48.26
C ASN A 104 -35.52 -18.00 47.41
N TYR A 105 -36.25 -17.40 46.45
CA TYR A 105 -35.76 -16.36 45.54
C TYR A 105 -36.40 -14.99 45.82
N ALA A 106 -36.94 -14.80 47.03
CA ALA A 106 -37.48 -13.53 47.49
C ALA A 106 -36.36 -12.52 47.85
N LEU A 107 -36.77 -11.27 48.10
CA LEU A 107 -35.87 -10.20 48.50
C LEU A 107 -35.27 -10.50 49.87
N ASP A 108 -33.94 -10.57 49.93
CA ASP A 108 -33.17 -10.78 51.15
C ASP A 108 -32.67 -9.43 51.67
N ASP A 109 -33.56 -8.67 52.31
CA ASP A 109 -33.24 -7.33 52.84
C ASP A 109 -32.14 -7.37 53.89
N ALA A 110 -32.09 -8.44 54.69
CA ALA A 110 -31.05 -8.64 55.70
C ALA A 110 -29.66 -8.78 55.08
N TRP A 111 -29.54 -9.56 53.99
CA TRP A 111 -28.30 -9.65 53.22
C TRP A 111 -27.95 -8.32 52.56
N ALA A 112 -28.90 -7.65 51.89
CA ALA A 112 -28.66 -6.40 51.19
C ALA A 112 -28.16 -5.30 52.15
N ASP A 113 -28.81 -5.13 53.30
CA ASP A 113 -28.41 -4.16 54.32
C ASP A 113 -27.05 -4.51 54.94
N ALA A 114 -26.74 -5.81 55.12
CA ALA A 114 -25.45 -6.24 55.63
C ALA A 114 -24.31 -5.99 54.63
N VAL A 115 -24.56 -6.17 53.33
CA VAL A 115 -23.60 -5.83 52.26
C VAL A 115 -23.41 -4.32 52.18
N ASP A 116 -24.49 -3.54 52.14
CA ASP A 116 -24.44 -2.06 52.07
C ASP A 116 -23.69 -1.46 53.28
N ARG A 117 -23.91 -1.98 54.50
CA ARG A 117 -23.14 -1.56 55.69
C ARG A 117 -21.65 -1.90 55.59
N ARG A 118 -21.29 -3.10 55.09
CA ARG A 118 -19.88 -3.48 54.89
C ARG A 118 -19.21 -2.63 53.81
N ALA A 119 -19.97 -2.25 52.77
CA ALA A 119 -19.51 -1.40 51.70
C ALA A 119 -19.10 -0.01 52.20
N GLU A 120 -19.93 0.63 53.04
CA GLU A 120 -19.62 1.98 53.57
C GLU A 120 -18.38 1.95 54.46
N LEU A 121 -18.26 0.96 55.37
CA LEU A 121 -17.07 0.79 56.20
C LEU A 121 -15.79 0.57 55.37
N LYS A 122 -15.89 -0.23 54.29
CA LYS A 122 -14.76 -0.49 53.37
C LYS A 122 -14.38 0.77 52.60
N LYS A 123 -15.36 1.56 52.16
CA LYS A 123 -15.15 2.83 51.46
C LYS A 123 -14.45 3.85 52.36
N ASP A 124 -14.89 4.02 53.60
CA ASP A 124 -14.23 4.91 54.58
C ASP A 124 -12.78 4.49 54.82
N LYS A 125 -12.53 3.18 54.91
CA LYS A 125 -11.17 2.64 55.05
C LYS A 125 -10.30 2.97 53.84
N LEU A 126 -10.78 2.70 52.62
CA LEU A 126 -10.05 3.00 51.39
C LEU A 126 -9.78 4.50 51.24
N GLU A 127 -10.70 5.37 51.67
CA GLU A 127 -10.52 6.82 51.61
C GLU A 127 -9.41 7.30 52.55
N ASN A 128 -9.38 6.76 53.77
CA ASN A 128 -8.32 7.02 54.72
C ASN A 128 -6.95 6.54 54.20
N GLU A 129 -6.88 5.34 53.61
CA GLU A 129 -5.66 4.77 53.03
C GLU A 129 -5.15 5.61 51.84
N LEU A 130 -6.04 5.98 50.91
CA LEU A 130 -5.68 6.81 49.76
C LEU A 130 -5.21 8.22 50.17
N ASN A 131 -5.84 8.81 51.19
CA ASN A 131 -5.40 10.10 51.73
C ASN A 131 -4.00 9.99 52.38
N ALA A 132 -3.73 8.90 53.11
CA ALA A 132 -2.40 8.64 53.64
C ALA A 132 -1.37 8.45 52.52
N TYR A 133 -1.69 7.71 51.45
CA TYR A 133 -0.80 7.54 50.29
C TYR A 133 -0.51 8.85 49.56
N ARG A 134 -1.52 9.73 49.44
CA ARG A 134 -1.35 11.07 48.86
C ARG A 134 -0.44 11.94 49.69
N THR A 135 -0.59 11.94 51.02
CA THR A 135 0.31 12.69 51.93
C THR A 135 1.75 12.18 51.85
N ASN A 136 1.94 10.87 51.70
CA ASN A 136 3.27 10.25 51.58
C ASN A 136 3.91 10.39 50.19
N LEU A 137 3.16 10.90 49.18
CA LEU A 137 3.62 11.17 47.82
C LEU A 137 4.23 9.96 47.07
N ILE A 138 3.85 8.73 47.45
CA ILE A 138 4.33 7.51 46.79
C ILE A 138 3.41 7.20 45.61
N LYS A 139 3.90 7.42 44.38
CA LYS A 139 3.12 7.25 43.14
C LYS A 139 2.50 5.86 43.01
N GLU A 140 3.23 4.81 43.35
CA GLU A 140 2.73 3.43 43.23
C GLU A 140 1.60 3.14 44.22
N SER A 141 1.71 3.59 45.47
CA SER A 141 0.64 3.45 46.47
C SER A 141 -0.60 4.25 46.10
N ILE A 142 -0.43 5.46 45.54
CA ILE A 142 -1.56 6.26 45.05
C ILE A 142 -2.24 5.56 43.87
N ARG A 143 -1.46 4.98 42.94
CA ARG A 143 -1.97 4.23 41.79
C ARG A 143 -2.77 3.00 42.25
N MET A 144 -2.22 2.22 43.17
CA MET A 144 -2.90 1.05 43.75
C MET A 144 -4.17 1.45 44.48
N GLY A 145 -4.14 2.51 45.30
CA GLY A 145 -5.35 2.98 45.98
C GLY A 145 -6.47 3.42 45.02
N TYR A 146 -6.14 4.06 43.89
CA TYR A 146 -7.16 4.35 42.86
C TYR A 146 -7.66 3.10 42.11
N ASN A 147 -6.83 2.06 41.93
CA ASN A 147 -7.32 0.78 41.40
C ASN A 147 -8.26 0.11 42.39
N ASP A 148 -7.92 0.08 43.68
CA ASP A 148 -8.76 -0.51 44.72
C ASP A 148 -10.12 0.19 44.81
N PHE A 149 -10.15 1.52 44.66
CA PHE A 149 -11.40 2.27 44.51
C PHE A 149 -12.15 1.93 43.22
N GLY A 150 -11.44 1.76 42.10
CA GLY A 150 -12.02 1.31 40.85
C GLY A 150 -12.71 -0.05 41.00
N ASP A 151 -12.02 -1.02 41.60
CA ASP A 151 -12.50 -2.38 41.85
C ASP A 151 -13.69 -2.37 42.83
N PHE A 152 -13.65 -1.53 43.86
CA PHE A 152 -14.75 -1.30 44.79
C PHE A 152 -16.00 -0.81 44.05
N TYR A 153 -15.91 0.29 43.28
CA TYR A 153 -17.06 0.82 42.55
C TYR A 153 -17.55 -0.15 41.46
N TYR A 154 -16.63 -0.91 40.84
CA TYR A 154 -16.98 -1.94 39.87
C TYR A 154 -17.82 -3.05 40.51
N ALA A 155 -17.41 -3.58 41.67
CA ALA A 155 -18.14 -4.61 42.41
C ALA A 155 -19.56 -4.18 42.81
N HIS A 156 -19.76 -2.89 43.14
CA HIS A 156 -21.04 -2.34 43.58
C HIS A 156 -21.93 -1.83 42.44
N GLY A 157 -21.50 -1.91 41.17
CA GLY A 157 -22.32 -1.52 40.01
C GLY A 157 -22.22 -0.06 39.58
N GLN A 158 -21.33 0.72 40.18
CA GLN A 158 -21.14 2.13 39.85
C GLN A 158 -20.08 2.31 38.75
N LEU A 159 -20.43 1.92 37.53
CA LEU A 159 -19.49 1.89 36.38
C LEU A 159 -18.84 3.24 36.07
N GLY A 160 -19.60 4.34 36.16
CA GLY A 160 -19.11 5.68 35.87
C GLY A 160 -18.03 6.15 36.86
N GLU A 161 -18.21 5.86 38.15
CA GLU A 161 -17.23 6.20 39.18
C GLU A 161 -16.01 5.25 39.13
N ALA A 162 -16.22 3.97 38.83
CA ALA A 162 -15.13 3.03 38.56
C ALA A 162 -14.24 3.54 37.40
N PHE A 163 -14.85 3.95 36.29
CA PHE A 163 -14.14 4.46 35.12
C PHE A 163 -13.29 5.70 35.45
N LYS A 164 -13.87 6.66 36.19
CA LYS A 164 -13.14 7.85 36.64
C LYS A 164 -11.92 7.49 37.49
N ASN A 165 -12.05 6.53 38.41
CA ASN A 165 -10.96 6.12 39.28
C ASN A 165 -9.83 5.41 38.51
N TYR A 166 -10.14 4.47 37.62
CA TYR A 166 -9.11 3.84 36.79
C TYR A 166 -8.42 4.85 35.87
N VAL A 167 -9.14 5.76 35.21
CA VAL A 167 -8.52 6.78 34.34
C VAL A 167 -7.66 7.76 35.15
N ARG A 168 -8.00 8.00 36.42
CA ARG A 168 -7.20 8.84 37.32
C ARG A 168 -5.84 8.23 37.67
N THR A 169 -5.66 6.92 37.53
CA THR A 169 -4.36 6.25 37.69
C THR A 169 -3.33 6.68 36.63
N ARG A 170 -3.78 7.25 35.51
CA ARG A 170 -2.94 7.71 34.39
C ARG A 170 -1.77 8.57 34.84
N ASP A 171 -2.03 9.53 35.72
CA ASP A 171 -1.03 10.51 36.15
C ASP A 171 0.04 9.90 37.08
N TYR A 172 -0.19 8.67 37.54
CA TYR A 172 0.67 7.90 38.44
C TYR A 172 1.27 6.66 37.77
N CYS A 173 1.04 6.45 36.47
CA CYS A 173 1.67 5.37 35.70
C CYS A 173 3.15 5.69 35.43
N THR A 174 4.04 4.76 35.80
CA THR A 174 5.50 4.87 35.60
C THR A 174 6.04 3.86 34.58
N THR A 175 5.37 2.73 34.41
CA THR A 175 5.76 1.65 33.49
C THR A 175 4.71 1.47 32.39
N SER A 176 5.12 0.92 31.24
CA SER A 176 4.20 0.56 30.14
C SER A 176 3.12 -0.42 30.61
N LYS A 177 3.45 -1.36 31.51
CA LYS A 177 2.49 -2.30 32.12
C LYS A 177 1.39 -1.57 32.89
N HIS A 178 1.70 -0.47 33.59
CA HIS A 178 0.68 0.32 34.29
C HIS A 178 -0.29 0.98 33.32
N ILE A 179 0.21 1.49 32.19
CA ILE A 179 -0.61 2.12 31.14
C ILE A 179 -1.53 1.07 30.50
N ILE A 180 -1.00 -0.11 30.19
CA ILE A 180 -1.76 -1.22 29.58
C ILE A 180 -2.87 -1.69 30.52
N HIS A 181 -2.55 -1.94 31.80
CA HIS A 181 -3.53 -2.36 32.81
C HIS A 181 -4.67 -1.34 32.96
N MET A 182 -4.34 -0.05 33.04
CA MET A 182 -5.33 1.03 33.05
C MET A 182 -6.19 1.02 31.77
N CYS A 183 -5.58 0.87 30.59
CA CYS A 183 -6.30 0.82 29.33
C CYS A 183 -7.25 -0.38 29.26
N LEU A 184 -6.84 -1.57 29.73
CA LEU A 184 -7.70 -2.77 29.77
C LEU A 184 -8.92 -2.57 30.68
N ASN A 185 -8.74 -2.01 31.88
CA ASN A 185 -9.86 -1.71 32.79
C ASN A 185 -10.79 -0.63 32.21
N ALA A 186 -10.23 0.39 31.56
CA ALA A 186 -11.03 1.41 30.86
C ALA A 186 -11.82 0.82 29.68
N ILE A 187 -11.23 -0.12 28.94
CA ILE A 187 -11.90 -0.85 27.84
C ILE A 187 -13.04 -1.70 28.37
N LEU A 188 -12.81 -2.52 29.40
CA LEU A 188 -13.83 -3.37 30.02
C LEU A 188 -15.06 -2.56 30.43
N LEU A 189 -14.85 -1.49 31.20
CA LEU A 189 -15.95 -0.60 31.63
C LEU A 189 -16.62 0.12 30.46
N SER A 190 -15.85 0.52 29.44
CA SER A 190 -16.44 1.18 28.27
C SER A 190 -17.33 0.24 27.47
N ILE A 191 -17.00 -1.06 27.41
CA ILE A 191 -17.85 -2.08 26.78
C ILE A 191 -19.12 -2.28 27.61
N GLU A 192 -19.02 -2.43 28.93
CA GLU A 192 -20.18 -2.59 29.80
C GLU A 192 -21.12 -1.37 29.80
N MET A 193 -20.59 -0.16 29.63
CA MET A 193 -21.37 1.08 29.48
C MET A 193 -21.93 1.29 28.07
N GLY A 194 -21.60 0.44 27.09
CA GLY A 194 -21.96 0.61 25.68
C GLY A 194 -21.26 1.79 24.96
N GLN A 195 -20.15 2.29 25.51
CA GLN A 195 -19.41 3.44 24.99
C GLN A 195 -18.24 3.02 24.09
N PHE A 196 -18.54 2.48 22.91
CA PHE A 196 -17.54 1.90 22.02
C PHE A 196 -16.56 2.91 21.39
N THR A 197 -16.85 4.21 21.40
CA THR A 197 -15.92 5.27 20.96
C THR A 197 -14.72 5.38 21.90
N HIS A 198 -14.93 5.20 23.20
CA HIS A 198 -13.85 5.13 24.18
C HIS A 198 -13.01 3.87 23.97
N VAL A 199 -13.63 2.72 23.69
CA VAL A 199 -12.92 1.47 23.39
C VAL A 199 -11.90 1.64 22.26
N THR A 200 -12.32 2.21 21.12
CA THR A 200 -11.40 2.48 19.99
C THR A 200 -10.21 3.35 20.42
N SER A 201 -10.45 4.36 21.25
CA SER A 201 -9.41 5.31 21.70
C SER A 201 -8.40 4.66 22.64
N TYR A 202 -8.86 3.87 23.62
CA TYR A 202 -7.99 3.20 24.57
C TYR A 202 -7.25 1.99 23.97
N VAL A 203 -7.86 1.29 23.01
CA VAL A 203 -7.17 0.27 22.20
C VAL A 203 -6.00 0.91 21.44
N GLY A 204 -6.26 2.01 20.71
CA GLY A 204 -5.20 2.71 19.98
C GLY A 204 -4.08 3.22 20.87
N LYS A 205 -4.41 3.66 22.09
CA LYS A 205 -3.42 4.08 23.09
C LYS A 205 -2.58 2.92 23.63
N ALA A 206 -3.21 1.77 23.91
CA ALA A 206 -2.51 0.58 24.38
C ALA A 206 -1.56 0.03 23.29
N GLU A 207 -2.00 -0.04 22.03
CA GLU A 207 -1.18 -0.52 20.90
C GLU A 207 0.04 0.37 20.61
N GLN A 208 -0.02 1.67 20.91
CA GLN A 208 1.10 2.60 20.71
C GLN A 208 2.19 2.49 21.80
N THR A 209 1.92 1.87 22.94
CA THR A 209 2.83 1.80 24.09
C THR A 209 3.83 0.62 23.97
N ALA A 210 4.30 0.34 22.75
CA ALA A 210 4.78 -0.96 22.25
C ALA A 210 6.18 -1.44 22.69
N ASP A 211 6.41 -1.59 24.00
CA ASP A 211 7.50 -2.41 24.54
C ASP A 211 6.94 -3.74 25.07
N GLY A 212 7.10 -4.83 24.30
CA GLY A 212 6.92 -6.20 24.77
C GLY A 212 5.51 -6.58 25.29
N LEU A 213 4.44 -6.24 24.55
CA LEU A 213 3.09 -6.73 24.85
C LEU A 213 3.05 -8.27 24.79
N ASP A 214 2.50 -8.88 25.82
CA ASP A 214 2.28 -10.33 25.85
C ASP A 214 1.21 -10.73 24.80
N PRO A 215 1.33 -11.93 24.19
CA PRO A 215 0.40 -12.38 23.16
C PRO A 215 -1.07 -12.36 23.61
N VAL A 216 -1.35 -12.64 24.89
CA VAL A 216 -2.71 -12.65 25.45
C VAL A 216 -3.29 -11.23 25.46
N THR A 217 -2.55 -10.23 25.92
CA THR A 217 -2.98 -8.82 25.87
C THR A 217 -3.23 -8.35 24.44
N ILE A 218 -2.39 -8.75 23.48
CA ILE A 218 -2.61 -8.44 22.06
C ILE A 218 -3.94 -9.05 21.61
N ALA A 219 -4.21 -10.31 21.93
CA ALA A 219 -5.47 -10.97 21.60
C ALA A 219 -6.69 -10.25 22.23
N LYS A 220 -6.61 -9.83 23.50
CA LYS A 220 -7.65 -9.04 24.18
C LYS A 220 -7.93 -7.71 23.47
N LEU A 221 -6.88 -6.96 23.12
CA LEU A 221 -6.99 -5.68 22.42
C LEU A 221 -7.62 -5.84 21.03
N ARG A 222 -7.24 -6.87 20.28
CA ARG A 222 -7.84 -7.18 18.96
C ARG A 222 -9.31 -7.55 19.07
N CYS A 223 -9.70 -8.33 20.07
CA CYS A 223 -11.10 -8.65 20.36
C CYS A 223 -11.92 -7.39 20.67
N ALA A 224 -11.42 -6.54 21.58
CA ALA A 224 -12.09 -5.28 21.93
C ALA A 224 -12.23 -4.33 20.73
N ALA A 225 -11.21 -4.26 19.86
CA ALA A 225 -11.27 -3.51 18.61
C ALA A 225 -12.33 -4.06 17.65
N GLY A 226 -12.38 -5.39 17.50
CA GLY A 226 -13.38 -6.08 16.68
C GLY A 226 -14.80 -5.77 17.14
N LEU A 227 -15.05 -5.84 18.44
CA LEU A 227 -16.34 -5.54 19.05
C LEU A 227 -16.76 -4.08 18.83
N SER A 228 -15.82 -3.14 19.05
CA SER A 228 -16.06 -1.71 18.78
C SER A 228 -16.41 -1.41 17.32
N HIS A 229 -15.84 -2.15 16.37
CA HIS A 229 -16.18 -2.03 14.95
C HIS A 229 -17.51 -2.71 14.58
N LEU A 230 -17.86 -3.81 15.24
CA LEU A 230 -19.15 -4.50 15.05
C LEU A 230 -20.31 -3.55 15.41
N GLU A 231 -20.25 -2.97 16.60
CA GLU A 231 -21.22 -1.99 17.13
C GLU A 231 -21.29 -0.72 16.27
N GLY A 232 -20.15 -0.33 15.69
CA GLY A 232 -20.07 0.74 14.69
C GLY A 232 -20.65 0.39 13.30
N LYS A 233 -21.28 -0.79 13.13
CA LYS A 233 -21.77 -1.36 11.85
C LYS A 233 -20.70 -1.43 10.75
N LYS A 234 -19.42 -1.48 11.13
CA LYS A 234 -18.26 -1.56 10.23
C LYS A 234 -17.81 -3.02 10.08
N TYR A 235 -18.70 -3.87 9.56
CA TYR A 235 -18.53 -5.33 9.50
C TYR A 235 -17.21 -5.77 8.84
N LYS A 236 -16.77 -5.09 7.77
CA LYS A 236 -15.49 -5.41 7.09
C LYS A 236 -14.25 -5.20 7.96
N LEU A 237 -14.26 -4.17 8.82
CA LEU A 237 -13.16 -3.89 9.75
C LEU A 237 -13.24 -4.80 10.98
N ALA A 238 -14.45 -5.06 11.48
CA ALA A 238 -14.69 -6.00 12.56
C ALA A 238 -14.17 -7.40 12.21
N ALA A 239 -14.54 -7.92 11.03
CA ALA A 239 -14.06 -9.20 10.52
C ALA A 239 -12.53 -9.28 10.51
N ARG A 240 -11.85 -8.26 9.98
CA ARG A 240 -10.38 -8.24 9.95
C ARG A 240 -9.77 -8.32 11.36
N LYS A 241 -10.35 -7.62 12.33
CA LYS A 241 -9.84 -7.63 13.71
C LYS A 241 -10.08 -8.94 14.43
N PHE A 242 -11.24 -9.58 14.24
CA PHE A 242 -11.50 -10.91 14.80
C PHE A 242 -10.62 -12.01 14.17
N LEU A 243 -10.34 -11.92 12.87
CA LEU A 243 -9.46 -12.89 12.18
C LEU A 243 -7.97 -12.72 12.51
N GLU A 244 -7.57 -11.56 13.07
CA GLU A 244 -6.22 -11.28 13.58
C GLU A 244 -6.01 -11.80 15.02
N VAL A 245 -7.05 -12.31 15.69
CA VAL A 245 -6.97 -12.82 17.07
C VAL A 245 -6.21 -14.15 17.08
N GLY A 246 -5.19 -14.25 17.93
CA GLY A 246 -4.40 -15.47 18.12
C GLY A 246 -5.08 -16.47 19.07
N PRO A 247 -4.77 -17.77 18.97
CA PRO A 247 -5.36 -18.81 19.80
C PRO A 247 -4.98 -18.70 21.29
N GLU A 248 -4.01 -17.86 21.65
CA GLU A 248 -3.59 -17.63 23.04
C GLU A 248 -4.68 -16.94 23.89
N LEU A 249 -5.73 -16.42 23.26
CA LEU A 249 -6.89 -15.87 23.97
C LEU A 249 -7.46 -16.89 24.96
N GLY A 250 -7.67 -18.15 24.53
CA GLY A 250 -8.28 -19.20 25.35
C GLY A 250 -9.46 -18.70 26.19
N ASN A 251 -9.50 -19.05 27.47
CA ASN A 251 -10.50 -18.55 28.42
C ASN A 251 -10.04 -17.30 29.19
N ASN A 252 -9.01 -16.58 28.71
CA ASN A 252 -8.41 -15.46 29.43
C ASN A 252 -9.22 -14.15 29.34
N TYR A 253 -10.32 -14.11 28.57
CA TYR A 253 -11.10 -12.89 28.33
C TYR A 253 -12.62 -13.09 28.40
N THR A 254 -13.07 -14.12 29.13
CA THR A 254 -14.49 -14.47 29.35
C THR A 254 -15.29 -13.41 30.12
N GLU A 255 -14.61 -12.42 30.70
CA GLU A 255 -15.20 -11.20 31.27
C GLU A 255 -15.74 -10.25 30.19
N VAL A 256 -15.37 -10.41 28.91
CA VAL A 256 -15.88 -9.62 27.77
C VAL A 256 -16.47 -10.50 26.67
N ILE A 257 -15.72 -11.47 26.17
CA ILE A 257 -16.09 -12.24 24.98
C ILE A 257 -15.52 -13.66 25.04
N SER A 258 -16.31 -14.65 24.61
CA SER A 258 -15.86 -16.04 24.55
C SER A 258 -15.11 -16.35 23.24
N PRO A 259 -14.25 -17.39 23.19
CA PRO A 259 -13.67 -17.88 21.94
C PRO A 259 -14.73 -18.28 20.89
N GLN A 260 -15.87 -18.82 21.33
CA GLN A 260 -16.98 -19.18 20.42
C GLN A 260 -17.60 -17.94 19.78
N ASP A 261 -17.72 -16.83 20.53
CA ASP A 261 -18.21 -15.56 20.00
C ASP A 261 -17.24 -14.98 18.96
N VAL A 262 -15.93 -15.04 19.22
CA VAL A 262 -14.91 -14.58 18.25
C VAL A 262 -15.04 -15.35 16.93
N ALA A 263 -15.25 -16.67 17.00
CA ALA A 263 -15.51 -17.51 15.82
C ALA A 263 -16.77 -17.05 15.08
N THR A 264 -17.88 -16.88 15.81
CA THR A 264 -19.19 -16.55 15.24
C THR A 264 -19.22 -15.14 14.66
N TYR A 265 -18.77 -14.13 15.42
CA TYR A 265 -18.80 -12.72 15.03
C TYR A 265 -17.85 -12.48 13.85
N GLY A 266 -16.65 -13.04 13.92
CA GLY A 266 -15.65 -12.93 12.85
C GLY A 266 -16.14 -13.56 11.55
N SER A 267 -16.74 -14.75 11.63
CA SER A 267 -17.23 -15.51 10.48
C SER A 267 -18.43 -14.85 9.80
N LEU A 268 -19.45 -14.45 10.56
CA LEU A 268 -20.64 -13.79 9.99
C LEU A 268 -20.28 -12.43 9.36
N CYS A 269 -19.42 -11.63 10.02
CA CYS A 269 -18.93 -10.38 9.46
C CYS A 269 -18.10 -10.59 8.20
N ALA A 270 -17.25 -11.62 8.16
CA ALA A 270 -16.46 -11.96 6.98
C ALA A 270 -17.37 -12.40 5.83
N LEU A 271 -18.35 -13.27 6.09
CA LEU A 271 -19.27 -13.78 5.08
C LEU A 271 -20.11 -12.67 4.45
N ALA A 272 -20.61 -11.74 5.26
CA ALA A 272 -21.34 -10.58 4.77
C ALA A 272 -20.45 -9.66 3.91
N SER A 273 -19.20 -9.40 4.31
CA SER A 273 -18.41 -8.28 3.78
C SER A 273 -17.23 -8.61 2.85
N PHE A 274 -16.74 -9.85 2.81
CA PHE A 274 -15.54 -10.24 2.03
C PHE A 274 -15.90 -10.86 0.69
N ASP A 275 -15.26 -10.45 -0.40
CA ASP A 275 -15.54 -11.02 -1.73
C ASP A 275 -15.11 -12.49 -1.83
N ARG A 276 -15.60 -13.24 -2.84
CA ARG A 276 -15.26 -14.67 -3.01
C ARG A 276 -13.74 -14.93 -3.04
N SER A 277 -12.97 -14.03 -3.64
CA SER A 277 -11.49 -14.08 -3.66
C SER A 277 -10.84 -13.78 -2.30
N GLU A 278 -11.52 -13.03 -1.43
CA GLU A 278 -11.10 -12.79 -0.04
C GLU A 278 -11.51 -13.96 0.90
N LEU A 279 -12.55 -14.74 0.52
CA LEU A 279 -13.06 -15.91 1.26
C LEU A 279 -12.33 -17.23 0.89
N LYS A 280 -11.98 -17.44 -0.38
CA LYS A 280 -11.11 -18.54 -0.84
C LYS A 280 -10.25 -18.07 -1.99
N ALA A 281 -8.94 -18.06 -1.78
CA ALA A 281 -8.01 -17.94 -2.90
C ALA A 281 -7.94 -19.29 -3.61
N ASN A 282 -8.42 -19.34 -4.87
CA ASN A 282 -8.04 -20.41 -5.80
C ASN A 282 -6.51 -20.38 -6.02
N SER A 283 -5.93 -21.57 -6.15
CA SER A 283 -4.50 -21.92 -6.23
C SER A 283 -3.54 -20.89 -6.85
N TYR A 284 -2.33 -20.88 -6.26
CA TYR A 284 -1.10 -20.17 -6.67
C TYR A 284 -1.01 -18.67 -6.33
N LEU A 285 -0.84 -18.36 -5.04
CA LEU A 285 0.01 -17.28 -4.51
C LEU A 285 0.06 -17.44 -2.98
N VAL A 286 1.25 -17.68 -2.42
CA VAL A 286 1.46 -17.86 -0.99
C VAL A 286 1.20 -16.54 -0.26
N TYR A 287 0.15 -16.53 0.56
CA TYR A 287 -0.20 -15.75 1.77
C TYR A 287 -1.69 -15.38 1.78
N ILE A 288 -2.41 -15.99 2.73
CA ILE A 288 -3.71 -15.60 3.31
C ILE A 288 -4.96 -16.18 2.64
N SER A 289 -5.44 -17.29 3.18
CA SER A 289 -6.88 -17.51 3.36
C SER A 289 -7.28 -16.84 4.65
N LYS A 290 -8.21 -15.87 4.63
CA LYS A 290 -8.51 -15.09 5.83
C LYS A 290 -9.33 -15.87 6.86
N VAL A 291 -10.07 -16.91 6.45
CA VAL A 291 -11.01 -17.63 7.32
C VAL A 291 -10.76 -19.14 7.32
N ILE A 292 -10.63 -19.79 6.15
CA ILE A 292 -10.58 -21.27 6.05
C ILE A 292 -9.16 -21.83 6.28
N ASP A 293 -8.11 -21.22 5.71
CA ASP A 293 -6.71 -21.66 5.87
C ASP A 293 -5.91 -20.76 6.83
N ASN A 294 -6.60 -19.92 7.62
CA ASN A 294 -5.96 -19.16 8.70
C ASN A 294 -5.72 -20.11 9.87
N THR A 295 -4.48 -20.51 10.09
CA THR A 295 -4.07 -21.43 11.18
C THR A 295 -4.50 -20.94 12.56
N ASN A 296 -4.55 -19.62 12.79
CA ASN A 296 -4.97 -19.06 14.07
C ASN A 296 -6.49 -19.13 14.24
N PHE A 297 -7.23 -18.77 13.18
CA PHE A 297 -8.70 -18.73 13.22
C PHE A 297 -9.36 -20.11 13.12
N ARG A 298 -8.68 -21.08 12.51
CA ARG A 298 -9.15 -22.47 12.43
C ARG A 298 -9.44 -23.07 13.81
N ASN A 299 -8.58 -22.81 14.80
CA ASN A 299 -8.78 -23.27 16.17
C ASN A 299 -10.08 -22.75 16.78
N PHE A 300 -10.50 -21.52 16.43
CA PHE A 300 -11.77 -20.97 16.86
C PHE A 300 -12.95 -21.57 16.08
N LEU A 301 -12.81 -21.84 14.78
CA LEU A 301 -13.85 -22.49 13.96
C LEU A 301 -14.13 -23.94 14.39
N GLU A 302 -13.13 -24.68 14.87
CA GLU A 302 -13.34 -26.03 15.42
C GLU A 302 -14.24 -26.03 16.68
N LEU A 303 -14.35 -24.89 17.39
CA LEU A 303 -15.27 -24.76 18.52
C LEU A 303 -16.74 -24.63 18.10
N VAL A 304 -16.99 -24.21 16.86
CA VAL A 304 -18.35 -23.95 16.32
C VAL A 304 -18.48 -24.56 14.92
N PRO A 305 -18.67 -25.90 14.81
CA PRO A 305 -18.67 -26.60 13.53
C PRO A 305 -19.79 -26.14 12.58
N GLU A 306 -20.96 -25.73 13.09
CA GLU A 306 -22.05 -25.25 12.21
C GLU A 306 -21.63 -24.00 11.41
N ILE A 307 -20.86 -23.09 12.01
CA ILE A 307 -20.35 -21.89 11.34
C ILE A 307 -19.28 -22.26 10.30
N ARG A 308 -18.46 -23.28 10.57
CA ARG A 308 -17.46 -23.79 9.63
C ARG A 308 -18.12 -24.38 8.38
N GLU A 309 -19.13 -25.24 8.56
CA GLU A 309 -19.89 -25.82 7.45
C GLU A 309 -20.65 -24.74 6.66
N LEU A 310 -21.22 -23.76 7.35
CA LEU A 310 -21.88 -22.61 6.71
C LEU A 310 -20.95 -21.82 5.77
N ILE A 311 -19.70 -21.57 6.19
CA ILE A 311 -18.68 -20.92 5.33
C ILE A 311 -18.33 -21.82 4.13
N ASN A 312 -18.16 -23.12 4.37
CA ASN A 312 -17.81 -24.09 3.34
C ASN A 312 -18.92 -24.20 2.27
N ASP A 313 -20.19 -24.24 2.67
CA ASP A 313 -21.36 -24.31 1.79
C ASP A 313 -21.54 -23.03 0.97
N PHE A 314 -21.39 -21.86 1.61
CA PHE A 314 -21.41 -20.58 0.89
C PHE A 314 -20.32 -20.54 -0.19
N HIS A 315 -19.13 -21.02 0.15
CA HIS A 315 -18.01 -21.04 -0.78
C HIS A 315 -18.23 -22.04 -1.93
N THR A 316 -18.64 -23.27 -1.62
CA THR A 316 -18.90 -24.34 -2.61
C THR A 316 -20.19 -24.10 -3.41
N SER A 317 -20.91 -23.01 -3.13
CA SER A 317 -22.13 -22.58 -3.80
C SER A 317 -23.34 -23.49 -3.52
N HIS A 318 -23.34 -24.19 -2.39
CA HIS A 318 -24.48 -24.95 -1.86
C HIS A 318 -25.37 -24.02 -1.02
N TYR A 319 -26.05 -23.07 -1.67
CA TYR A 319 -26.79 -22.00 -0.98
C TYR A 319 -28.01 -22.48 -0.18
N ALA A 320 -28.66 -23.58 -0.57
CA ALA A 320 -29.80 -24.13 0.15
C ALA A 320 -29.39 -24.58 1.57
N SER A 321 -28.35 -25.43 1.65
CA SER A 321 -27.76 -25.90 2.91
C SER A 321 -27.18 -24.74 3.73
N CYS A 322 -26.47 -23.81 3.08
CA CYS A 322 -25.93 -22.63 3.75
C CYS A 322 -27.01 -21.78 4.45
N LEU A 323 -28.13 -21.52 3.77
CA LEU A 323 -29.24 -20.73 4.31
C LEU A 323 -30.05 -21.50 5.36
N GLU A 324 -30.08 -22.82 5.28
CA GLU A 324 -30.66 -23.68 6.32
C GLU A 324 -29.84 -23.60 7.62
N TYR A 325 -28.51 -23.75 7.55
CA TYR A 325 -27.63 -23.52 8.70
C TYR A 325 -27.82 -22.11 9.27
N LEU A 326 -27.80 -21.08 8.41
CA LEU A 326 -27.97 -19.69 8.87
C LEU A 326 -29.36 -19.46 9.49
N GLY A 327 -30.40 -20.12 8.97
CA GLY A 327 -31.76 -20.09 9.50
C GLY A 327 -31.86 -20.72 10.89
N ASN A 328 -31.25 -21.90 11.07
CA ASN A 328 -31.22 -22.61 12.35
C ASN A 328 -30.46 -21.83 13.43
N LEU A 329 -29.38 -21.12 13.05
CA LEU A 329 -28.62 -20.29 13.98
C LEU A 329 -29.35 -19.00 14.36
N LYS A 330 -30.27 -18.50 13.52
CA LYS A 330 -30.87 -17.16 13.67
C LYS A 330 -31.54 -16.94 15.03
N THR A 331 -32.29 -17.93 15.53
CA THR A 331 -32.99 -17.85 16.81
C THR A 331 -32.02 -17.67 17.98
N ASN A 332 -30.89 -18.36 17.95
CA ASN A 332 -29.87 -18.29 19.00
C ASN A 332 -29.05 -16.99 18.89
N LEU A 333 -28.72 -16.54 17.67
CA LEU A 333 -28.00 -15.28 17.45
C LEU A 333 -28.80 -14.05 17.89
N LEU A 334 -30.14 -14.10 17.87
CA LEU A 334 -31.01 -13.04 18.38
C LEU A 334 -30.99 -12.92 19.91
N LEU A 335 -30.48 -13.92 20.62
CA LEU A 335 -30.33 -13.91 22.08
C LEU A 335 -28.93 -13.46 22.53
N ASP A 336 -28.03 -13.16 21.60
CA ASP A 336 -26.71 -12.62 21.87
C ASP A 336 -26.76 -11.08 22.01
N ILE A 337 -26.14 -10.56 23.06
CA ILE A 337 -26.17 -9.15 23.43
C ILE A 337 -25.58 -8.21 22.35
N HIS A 338 -24.52 -8.62 21.67
CA HIS A 338 -23.82 -7.79 20.70
C HIS A 338 -24.32 -8.03 19.28
N LEU A 339 -24.73 -9.25 18.94
CA LEU A 339 -25.22 -9.57 17.61
C LEU A 339 -26.68 -9.20 17.39
N HIS A 340 -27.53 -9.11 18.43
CA HIS A 340 -28.97 -8.87 18.33
C HIS A 340 -29.35 -7.79 17.30
N ASP A 341 -28.72 -6.61 17.40
CA ASP A 341 -29.00 -5.45 16.53
C ASP A 341 -28.41 -5.57 15.11
N HIS A 342 -27.59 -6.60 14.87
CA HIS A 342 -26.89 -6.84 13.61
C HIS A 342 -27.39 -8.06 12.84
N VAL A 343 -28.07 -9.02 13.51
CA VAL A 343 -28.47 -10.31 12.90
C VAL A 343 -29.23 -10.10 11.60
N GLU A 344 -30.29 -9.28 11.61
CA GLU A 344 -31.11 -9.05 10.40
C GLU A 344 -30.29 -8.43 9.26
N THR A 345 -29.45 -7.42 9.57
CA THR A 345 -28.60 -6.77 8.56
C THR A 345 -27.57 -7.73 7.98
N LEU A 346 -26.93 -8.55 8.82
CA LEU A 346 -25.94 -9.54 8.37
C LEU A 346 -26.61 -10.63 7.54
N TYR A 347 -27.80 -11.10 7.94
CA TYR A 347 -28.57 -12.09 7.21
C TYR A 347 -28.97 -11.59 5.82
N GLU A 348 -29.51 -10.37 5.72
CA GLU A 348 -29.86 -9.74 4.45
C GLU A 348 -28.65 -9.56 3.53
N GLN A 349 -27.49 -9.15 4.08
CA GLN A 349 -26.26 -8.99 3.30
C GLN A 349 -25.72 -10.32 2.78
N ILE A 350 -25.71 -11.36 3.61
CA ILE A 350 -25.27 -12.71 3.22
C ILE A 350 -26.19 -13.27 2.13
N ARG A 351 -27.51 -13.14 2.31
CA ARG A 351 -28.51 -13.61 1.33
C ARG A 351 -28.42 -12.86 0.00
N SER A 352 -28.35 -11.52 0.03
CA SER A 352 -28.19 -10.68 -1.17
C SER A 352 -26.94 -11.06 -1.95
N LYS A 353 -25.85 -11.34 -1.25
CA LYS A 353 -24.58 -11.74 -1.85
C LYS A 353 -24.61 -13.13 -2.47
N ALA A 354 -25.28 -14.08 -1.83
CA ALA A 354 -25.52 -15.40 -2.41
C ALA A 354 -26.33 -15.28 -3.72
N LEU A 355 -27.37 -14.45 -3.76
CA LEU A 355 -28.18 -14.20 -4.96
C LEU A 355 -27.33 -13.57 -6.10
N ILE A 356 -26.49 -12.58 -5.77
CA ILE A 356 -25.55 -11.99 -6.73
C ILE A 356 -24.59 -13.06 -7.25
N GLN A 357 -23.97 -13.83 -6.37
CA GLN A 357 -22.99 -14.85 -6.74
C GLN A 357 -23.58 -15.97 -7.60
N TYR A 358 -24.83 -16.37 -7.32
CA TYR A 358 -25.55 -17.36 -8.10
C TYR A 358 -25.82 -16.89 -9.54
N THR A 359 -26.11 -15.61 -9.74
CA THR A 359 -26.49 -15.07 -11.08
C THR A 359 -25.29 -14.73 -11.97
N LEU A 360 -24.12 -14.43 -11.39
CA LEU A 360 -22.90 -14.01 -12.12
C LEU A 360 -22.45 -14.94 -13.27
N PRO A 361 -22.43 -16.28 -13.14
CA PRO A 361 -21.95 -17.16 -14.21
C PRO A 361 -22.97 -17.38 -15.35
N PHE A 362 -24.21 -16.91 -15.21
CA PHE A 362 -25.29 -17.24 -16.16
C PHE A 362 -25.76 -16.03 -16.98
N VAL A 363 -26.02 -16.26 -18.26
CA VAL A 363 -26.64 -15.26 -19.16
C VAL A 363 -28.17 -15.24 -19.01
N SER A 364 -28.77 -16.38 -18.70
CA SER A 364 -30.19 -16.52 -18.38
C SER A 364 -30.37 -17.55 -17.27
N VAL A 365 -31.25 -17.28 -16.31
CA VAL A 365 -31.54 -18.15 -15.16
C VAL A 365 -33.04 -18.41 -15.07
N ASP A 366 -33.43 -19.67 -14.90
CA ASP A 366 -34.82 -20.06 -14.62
C ASP A 366 -35.16 -19.74 -13.15
N LEU A 367 -36.20 -18.94 -12.93
CA LEU A 367 -36.59 -18.49 -11.59
C LEU A 367 -37.16 -19.62 -10.73
N ASN A 368 -37.71 -20.68 -11.31
CA ASN A 368 -38.20 -21.84 -10.54
C ASN A 368 -37.03 -22.63 -9.96
N MET A 369 -35.98 -22.85 -10.75
CA MET A 369 -34.76 -23.52 -10.27
C MET A 369 -34.05 -22.68 -9.20
N MET A 370 -33.97 -21.37 -9.43
CA MET A 370 -33.38 -20.44 -8.46
C MET A 370 -34.22 -20.36 -7.18
N ALA A 371 -35.56 -20.35 -7.26
CA ALA A 371 -36.43 -20.36 -6.10
C ALA A 371 -36.24 -21.61 -5.23
N ASN A 372 -36.09 -22.78 -5.87
CA ASN A 372 -35.77 -24.04 -5.19
C ASN A 372 -34.39 -23.99 -4.52
N ALA A 373 -33.38 -23.43 -5.18
CA ALA A 373 -32.02 -23.33 -4.62
C ALA A 373 -31.91 -22.38 -3.41
N PHE A 374 -32.84 -21.44 -3.26
CA PHE A 374 -32.88 -20.45 -2.18
C PHE A 374 -34.01 -20.66 -1.18
N ASN A 375 -34.69 -21.81 -1.25
CA ASN A 375 -35.84 -22.19 -0.41
C ASN A 375 -36.90 -21.07 -0.31
N THR A 376 -37.25 -20.46 -1.43
CA THR A 376 -38.22 -19.34 -1.50
C THR A 376 -39.28 -19.59 -2.57
N SER A 377 -40.35 -18.80 -2.54
CA SER A 377 -41.34 -18.79 -3.62
C SER A 377 -40.84 -17.95 -4.79
N VAL A 378 -41.25 -18.28 -6.01
CA VAL A 378 -40.91 -17.50 -7.21
C VAL A 378 -41.35 -16.03 -7.07
N THR A 379 -42.53 -15.79 -6.49
CA THR A 379 -43.04 -14.44 -6.21
C THR A 379 -42.21 -13.68 -5.17
N GLY A 380 -41.63 -14.39 -4.20
CA GLY A 380 -40.71 -13.80 -3.22
C GLY A 380 -39.38 -13.45 -3.87
N LEU A 381 -38.82 -14.38 -4.64
CA LEU A 381 -37.57 -14.21 -5.38
C LEU A 381 -37.65 -13.04 -6.38
N GLU A 382 -38.77 -12.87 -7.07
CA GLU A 382 -38.97 -11.75 -8.00
C GLU A 382 -38.84 -10.39 -7.29
N LYS A 383 -39.42 -10.24 -6.08
CA LYS A 383 -39.31 -9.01 -5.28
C LYS A 383 -37.89 -8.78 -4.78
N GLU A 384 -37.20 -9.84 -4.35
CA GLU A 384 -35.81 -9.76 -3.90
C GLU A 384 -34.88 -9.33 -5.05
N LEU A 385 -35.03 -9.95 -6.23
CA LEU A 385 -34.27 -9.60 -7.42
C LEU A 385 -34.61 -8.19 -7.94
N GLU A 386 -35.86 -7.76 -7.84
CA GLU A 386 -36.28 -6.38 -8.18
C GLU A 386 -35.53 -5.35 -7.33
N ALA A 387 -35.42 -5.57 -6.02
CA ALA A 387 -34.66 -4.70 -5.13
C ALA A 387 -33.17 -4.66 -5.50
N LEU A 388 -32.56 -5.82 -5.79
CA LEU A 388 -31.14 -5.90 -6.18
C LEU A 388 -30.85 -5.25 -7.54
N ILE A 389 -31.77 -5.35 -8.50
CA ILE A 389 -31.67 -4.70 -9.82
C ILE A 389 -31.87 -3.19 -9.68
N THR A 390 -32.80 -2.74 -8.84
CA THR A 390 -33.06 -1.32 -8.59
C THR A 390 -31.86 -0.63 -7.91
N ASN A 391 -31.19 -1.35 -7.01
CA ASN A 391 -29.98 -0.89 -6.32
C ASN A 391 -28.68 -1.06 -7.16
N ASP A 392 -28.79 -1.41 -8.45
CA ASP A 392 -27.68 -1.58 -9.40
C ASP A 392 -26.65 -2.66 -9.01
N GLN A 393 -27.03 -3.59 -8.11
CA GLN A 393 -26.18 -4.70 -7.67
C GLN A 393 -26.20 -5.88 -8.65
N ILE A 394 -27.32 -6.08 -9.36
CA ILE A 394 -27.46 -7.10 -10.42
C ILE A 394 -27.88 -6.40 -11.72
N GLN A 395 -27.07 -6.57 -12.77
CA GLN A 395 -27.39 -6.08 -14.11
C GLN A 395 -28.25 -7.10 -14.86
N ALA A 396 -29.55 -7.14 -14.58
CA ALA A 396 -30.47 -8.11 -15.20
C ALA A 396 -31.86 -7.52 -15.49
N ARG A 397 -32.67 -8.30 -16.22
CA ARG A 397 -34.09 -8.04 -16.52
C ARG A 397 -34.88 -9.30 -16.20
N ILE A 398 -35.95 -9.12 -15.43
CA ILE A 398 -36.88 -10.19 -15.07
C ILE A 398 -37.94 -10.29 -16.17
N ASP A 399 -38.01 -11.42 -16.85
CA ASP A 399 -39.18 -11.82 -17.63
C ASP A 399 -40.14 -12.58 -16.72
N SER A 400 -41.11 -11.84 -16.17
CA SER A 400 -42.11 -12.42 -15.24
C SER A 400 -43.15 -13.30 -15.94
N HIS A 401 -43.27 -13.23 -17.27
CA HIS A 401 -44.20 -14.07 -18.03
C HIS A 401 -43.62 -15.49 -18.16
N ASN A 402 -42.36 -15.59 -18.60
CA ASN A 402 -41.68 -16.88 -18.77
C ASN A 402 -40.94 -17.36 -17.51
N LYS A 403 -40.91 -16.54 -16.44
CA LYS A 403 -40.17 -16.80 -15.20
C LYS A 403 -38.67 -17.02 -15.43
N ILE A 404 -38.07 -16.15 -16.24
CA ILE A 404 -36.64 -16.19 -16.58
C ILE A 404 -35.99 -14.84 -16.23
N LEU A 405 -34.81 -14.88 -15.62
CA LEU A 405 -33.95 -13.72 -15.42
C LEU A 405 -32.90 -13.66 -16.53
N TYR A 406 -32.91 -12.59 -17.33
CA TYR A 406 -31.91 -12.35 -18.37
C TYR A 406 -30.84 -11.36 -17.90
N ALA A 407 -29.57 -11.71 -18.03
CA ALA A 407 -28.47 -10.79 -17.82
C ALA A 407 -28.56 -9.63 -18.83
N ARG A 408 -28.51 -8.40 -18.34
CA ARG A 408 -28.55 -7.20 -19.16
C ARG A 408 -27.14 -6.92 -19.66
N HIS A 409 -26.86 -7.26 -20.91
CA HIS A 409 -25.72 -6.70 -21.62
C HIS A 409 -26.03 -5.24 -21.95
N ALA A 410 -25.70 -4.33 -21.02
CA ALA A 410 -25.73 -2.91 -21.33
C ALA A 410 -24.70 -2.65 -22.44
N ASP A 411 -25.15 -2.11 -23.58
CA ASP A 411 -24.24 -1.61 -24.61
C ASP A 411 -23.38 -0.53 -23.98
N GLN A 412 -22.13 -0.90 -23.66
CA GLN A 412 -21.16 -0.07 -22.98
C GLN A 412 -20.92 1.23 -23.76
N ARG A 413 -21.15 1.21 -25.08
CA ARG A 413 -21.14 2.38 -25.95
C ARG A 413 -22.28 3.33 -25.62
N ASN A 414 -23.53 2.88 -25.63
CA ASN A 414 -24.70 3.72 -25.36
C ASN A 414 -24.69 4.32 -23.94
N GLY A 415 -24.36 3.51 -22.93
CA GLY A 415 -24.22 3.98 -21.55
C GLY A 415 -23.05 4.94 -21.33
N THR A 416 -22.02 4.87 -22.18
CA THR A 416 -20.93 5.86 -22.23
C THR A 416 -21.39 7.14 -22.91
N PHE A 417 -22.13 7.05 -24.02
CA PHE A 417 -22.68 8.20 -24.74
C PHE A 417 -23.61 9.04 -23.84
N GLN A 418 -24.56 8.41 -23.15
CA GLN A 418 -25.49 9.14 -22.28
C GLN A 418 -24.78 9.82 -21.10
N ARG A 419 -23.82 9.15 -20.46
CA ARG A 419 -23.01 9.77 -19.39
C ARG A 419 -22.19 10.94 -19.89
N VAL A 420 -21.55 10.82 -21.06
CA VAL A 420 -20.78 11.91 -21.66
C VAL A 420 -21.67 13.10 -22.02
N LEU A 421 -22.88 12.86 -22.55
CA LEU A 421 -23.88 13.91 -22.81
C LEU A 421 -24.33 14.60 -21.53
N GLN A 422 -24.59 13.85 -20.46
CA GLN A 422 -24.99 14.40 -19.18
C GLN A 422 -23.87 15.24 -18.55
N THR A 423 -22.64 14.70 -18.50
CA THR A 423 -21.46 15.44 -18.00
C THR A 423 -21.16 16.67 -18.86
N GLY A 424 -21.37 16.59 -20.18
CA GLY A 424 -21.27 17.73 -21.09
C GLY A 424 -22.25 18.85 -20.74
N ASN A 425 -23.53 18.50 -20.55
CA ASN A 425 -24.57 19.46 -20.15
C ASN A 425 -24.29 20.09 -18.77
N GLU A 426 -23.86 19.28 -17.80
CA GLU A 426 -23.48 19.77 -16.46
C GLU A 426 -22.25 20.68 -16.51
N PHE A 427 -21.27 20.35 -17.36
CA PHE A 427 -20.08 21.17 -17.57
C PHE A 427 -20.42 22.50 -18.24
N ASP A 428 -21.33 22.52 -19.23
CA ASP A 428 -21.78 23.75 -19.88
C ASP A 428 -22.54 24.65 -18.90
N LEU A 429 -23.45 24.08 -18.09
CA LEU A 429 -24.14 24.82 -17.03
C LEU A 429 -23.16 25.37 -15.98
N TRP A 430 -22.17 24.57 -15.58
CA TRP A 430 -21.12 24.99 -14.66
C TRP A 430 -20.26 26.13 -15.24
N LYS A 431 -19.87 26.03 -16.51
CA LYS A 431 -19.10 27.05 -17.23
C LYS A 431 -19.87 28.36 -17.33
N ILE A 432 -21.15 28.30 -17.68
CA ILE A 432 -22.04 29.47 -17.75
C ILE A 432 -22.13 30.13 -16.37
N ASN A 433 -22.42 29.37 -15.31
CA ASN A 433 -22.50 29.90 -13.95
C ASN A 433 -21.17 30.52 -13.48
N ARG A 434 -20.04 29.91 -13.81
CA ARG A 434 -18.71 30.42 -13.41
C ARG A 434 -18.32 31.68 -14.18
N LEU A 435 -18.65 31.78 -15.47
CA LEU A 435 -18.46 32.99 -16.25
C LEU A 435 -19.36 34.12 -15.74
N TRP A 436 -20.63 33.81 -15.44
CA TRP A 436 -21.57 34.77 -14.88
C TRP A 436 -21.07 35.33 -13.54
N LYS A 437 -20.64 34.46 -12.63
CA LYS A 437 -20.07 34.85 -11.33
C LYS A 437 -18.81 35.69 -11.47
N ARG A 438 -17.87 35.29 -12.34
CA ARG A 438 -16.64 36.06 -12.59
C ARG A 438 -16.91 37.42 -13.21
N SER A 439 -17.94 37.55 -14.04
CA SER A 439 -18.39 38.84 -14.57
C SER A 439 -19.01 39.73 -13.49
N VAL A 440 -19.82 39.18 -12.59
CA VAL A 440 -20.37 39.92 -11.44
C VAL A 440 -19.25 40.40 -10.51
N ASP A 441 -18.33 39.52 -10.13
CA ASP A 441 -17.20 39.84 -9.25
C ASP A 441 -16.28 40.92 -9.87
N SER A 442 -16.07 40.88 -11.20
CA SER A 442 -15.29 41.88 -11.93
C SER A 442 -15.96 43.26 -11.95
N VAL A 443 -17.29 43.32 -11.92
CA VAL A 443 -18.04 44.59 -11.86
C VAL A 443 -17.93 45.18 -10.45
N GLU A 444 -18.13 44.37 -9.40
CA GLU A 444 -17.98 44.80 -8.00
C GLU A 444 -16.56 45.31 -7.69
N SER A 445 -15.53 44.59 -8.16
CA SER A 445 -14.12 44.97 -8.03
C SER A 445 -13.80 46.33 -8.67
N SER A 446 -14.33 46.58 -9.87
CA SER A 446 -14.11 47.86 -10.57
C SER A 446 -14.81 49.04 -9.88
N VAL A 447 -16.00 48.81 -9.31
CA VAL A 447 -16.73 49.84 -8.55
C VAL A 447 -15.99 50.16 -7.25
N ALA A 448 -15.50 49.15 -6.54
CA ALA A 448 -14.72 49.32 -5.31
C ALA A 448 -13.41 50.10 -5.55
N GLY A 449 -12.69 49.79 -6.64
CA GLY A 449 -11.44 50.48 -6.99
C GLY A 449 -11.64 51.96 -7.35
N TYR A 450 -12.75 52.31 -8.02
CA TYR A 450 -13.07 53.70 -8.36
C TYR A 450 -13.46 54.52 -7.12
N CYS A 451 -14.24 53.94 -6.21
CA CYS A 451 -14.59 54.56 -4.93
C CYS A 451 -13.35 54.80 -4.04
N PHE A 452 -12.40 53.86 -4.01
CA PHE A 452 -11.19 53.99 -3.20
C PHE A 452 -10.28 55.14 -3.66
N ASN A 453 -10.14 55.33 -4.98
CA ASN A 453 -9.35 56.44 -5.53
C ASN A 453 -10.00 57.82 -5.33
N GLN A 454 -11.34 57.90 -5.27
CA GLN A 454 -12.07 59.14 -4.98
C GLN A 454 -12.00 59.55 -3.50
N VAL A 455 -12.04 58.59 -2.57
CA VAL A 455 -11.85 58.86 -1.12
C VAL A 455 -10.45 59.44 -0.85
N LYS A 456 -9.43 59.03 -1.62
CA LYS A 456 -8.07 59.58 -1.54
C LYS A 456 -7.98 61.05 -1.97
N LEU A 457 -8.90 61.54 -2.80
CA LEU A 457 -9.01 62.94 -3.19
C LEU A 457 -9.83 63.78 -2.19
N LEU A 458 -10.77 63.16 -1.47
CA LEU A 458 -11.55 63.81 -0.40
C LEU A 458 -10.71 64.17 0.84
N VAL A 459 -9.63 63.43 1.12
CA VAL A 459 -8.67 63.77 2.19
C VAL A 459 -7.88 65.06 1.89
N LYS A 460 -7.96 65.61 0.66
CA LYS A 460 -7.33 66.89 0.28
C LYS A 460 -8.30 68.09 0.17
N GLY A 461 -9.50 67.99 0.75
CA GLY A 461 -10.31 69.17 1.08
C GLY A 461 -10.91 69.94 -0.10
N ASN A 462 -11.61 69.27 -1.02
CA ASN A 462 -12.35 69.94 -2.10
C ASN A 462 -13.78 69.38 -2.24
N GLU A 463 -14.78 70.10 -1.70
CA GLU A 463 -16.18 69.65 -1.60
C GLU A 463 -16.95 69.59 -2.94
N LYS A 464 -16.36 70.03 -4.06
CA LYS A 464 -17.01 69.95 -5.38
C LYS A 464 -16.90 68.58 -6.08
N ALA A 465 -16.28 67.57 -5.46
CA ALA A 465 -16.03 66.26 -6.09
C ALA A 465 -17.24 65.30 -6.11
N MET A 466 -18.26 65.48 -5.24
CA MET A 466 -19.38 64.53 -5.15
C MET A 466 -20.31 64.55 -6.37
N GLY A 467 -20.59 65.73 -6.95
CA GLY A 467 -21.48 65.86 -8.11
C GLY A 467 -20.92 65.23 -9.39
N ALA A 468 -19.62 65.35 -9.62
CA ALA A 468 -18.95 64.80 -10.81
C ALA A 468 -18.83 63.26 -10.74
N CYS A 469 -18.70 62.69 -9.54
CA CYS A 469 -18.61 61.24 -9.34
C CYS A 469 -19.93 60.54 -9.66
N GLN A 470 -21.06 61.12 -9.22
CA GLN A 470 -22.39 60.52 -9.44
C GLN A 470 -22.81 60.53 -10.91
N GLN A 471 -22.46 61.60 -11.64
CA GLN A 471 -22.77 61.73 -13.07
C GLN A 471 -21.87 60.82 -13.93
N LYS A 472 -20.58 60.66 -13.61
CA LYS A 472 -19.69 59.70 -14.30
C LYS A 472 -19.99 58.24 -13.97
N MET A 473 -20.46 57.92 -12.76
CA MET A 473 -20.90 56.56 -12.40
C MET A 473 -22.11 56.13 -13.24
N GLN A 474 -23.12 57.01 -13.38
CA GLN A 474 -24.28 56.72 -14.23
C GLN A 474 -23.89 56.54 -15.70
N ILE A 475 -23.04 57.42 -16.25
CA ILE A 475 -22.61 57.34 -17.66
C ILE A 475 -21.76 56.09 -17.92
N THR A 476 -20.85 55.73 -17.01
CA THR A 476 -19.96 54.55 -17.18
C THR A 476 -20.73 53.25 -17.02
N MET A 477 -21.72 53.21 -16.12
CA MET A 477 -22.58 52.05 -15.91
C MET A 477 -23.53 51.86 -17.10
N ILE A 478 -24.10 52.94 -17.66
CA ILE A 478 -24.94 52.89 -18.87
C ILE A 478 -24.12 52.47 -20.10
N LEU A 479 -22.92 53.02 -20.31
CA LEU A 479 -22.05 52.65 -21.43
C LEU A 479 -21.56 51.20 -21.34
N LYS A 480 -21.30 50.67 -20.14
CA LYS A 480 -20.90 49.26 -19.95
C LYS A 480 -22.09 48.28 -20.07
N ILE A 481 -23.29 48.67 -19.67
CA ILE A 481 -24.51 47.89 -19.90
C ILE A 481 -24.84 47.84 -21.40
N PHE A 482 -24.66 48.94 -22.14
CA PHE A 482 -24.81 48.96 -23.60
C PHE A 482 -23.78 48.08 -24.32
N ASN A 483 -22.51 48.08 -23.87
CA ASN A 483 -21.46 47.20 -24.40
C ASN A 483 -21.72 45.71 -24.09
N PHE A 484 -22.40 45.42 -22.97
CA PHE A 484 -22.80 44.06 -22.58
C PHE A 484 -23.98 43.54 -23.41
N LYS A 485 -24.95 44.40 -23.76
CA LYS A 485 -26.03 44.05 -24.70
C LYS A 485 -25.50 43.72 -26.10
N PHE A 486 -24.46 44.39 -26.58
CA PHE A 486 -23.88 44.12 -27.90
C PHE A 486 -23.12 42.78 -27.97
N ARG A 487 -22.41 42.39 -26.89
CA ARG A 487 -21.72 41.08 -26.83
C ARG A 487 -22.66 39.91 -26.56
N ALA A 488 -23.76 40.12 -25.84
CA ALA A 488 -24.78 39.11 -25.65
C ALA A 488 -25.58 38.85 -26.94
N PHE A 489 -25.81 39.88 -27.77
CA PHE A 489 -26.46 39.77 -29.07
C PHE A 489 -25.64 38.92 -30.07
N ASP A 490 -24.31 39.01 -30.01
CA ASP A 490 -23.38 38.22 -30.84
C ASP A 490 -23.34 36.73 -30.48
N LEU A 491 -23.65 36.38 -29.22
CA LEU A 491 -23.86 34.99 -28.80
C LEU A 491 -25.29 34.49 -29.09
N TYR A 492 -26.28 35.39 -29.09
CA TYR A 492 -27.67 35.06 -29.37
C TYR A 492 -27.89 34.74 -30.87
N LEU A 493 -27.11 35.33 -31.78
CA LEU A 493 -27.18 35.06 -33.22
C LEU A 493 -26.59 33.70 -33.67
N LYS A 494 -26.03 32.89 -32.76
CA LYS A 494 -25.47 31.56 -33.08
C LYS A 494 -26.34 30.37 -32.68
N MET A 495 -27.53 30.61 -32.11
CA MET A 495 -28.45 29.54 -31.75
C MET A 495 -29.89 29.90 -32.08
N GLU A 496 -30.27 29.69 -33.34
CA GLU A 496 -31.68 29.44 -33.70
C GLU A 496 -31.85 27.98 -34.10
N THR A 497 -32.60 27.22 -33.29
CA THR A 497 -33.94 26.70 -33.65
C THR A 497 -34.40 25.66 -32.63
N LYS A 498 -35.17 26.09 -31.60
CA LYS A 498 -36.56 25.64 -31.33
C LYS A 498 -37.09 26.24 -30.01
N LEU A 499 -38.13 27.04 -30.23
CA LEU A 499 -38.95 27.91 -29.41
C LEU A 499 -39.67 27.29 -28.17
N VAL A 500 -39.94 28.21 -27.23
CA VAL A 500 -41.22 28.49 -26.54
C VAL A 500 -41.66 27.60 -25.39
N MET A 501 -41.41 28.08 -24.16
CA MET A 501 -42.43 28.56 -23.22
C MET A 501 -41.72 29.16 -22.01
N ILE A 502 -42.27 30.23 -21.43
CA ILE A 502 -41.81 31.00 -20.25
C ILE A 502 -41.27 32.38 -20.63
N GLU A 503 -42.15 33.23 -21.17
CA GLU A 503 -41.93 34.68 -21.27
C GLU A 503 -43.01 35.51 -20.57
N HIS A 504 -43.82 34.92 -19.67
CA HIS A 504 -44.99 35.63 -19.11
C HIS A 504 -45.00 35.89 -17.59
N ARG A 505 -43.85 35.81 -16.88
CA ARG A 505 -43.83 36.11 -15.42
C ARG A 505 -42.72 37.02 -14.90
N ILE A 506 -41.79 37.51 -15.71
CA ILE A 506 -40.67 38.35 -15.24
C ILE A 506 -40.64 39.71 -15.96
N PHE A 507 -41.82 40.35 -16.12
CA PHE A 507 -41.92 41.75 -16.56
C PHE A 507 -42.77 42.64 -15.63
N LYS A 508 -43.10 42.15 -14.44
CA LYS A 508 -43.74 42.94 -13.37
C LYS A 508 -43.03 42.63 -12.06
N LEU A 509 -41.96 43.37 -11.73
CA LEU A 509 -41.50 43.63 -10.35
C LEU A 509 -40.15 44.36 -10.28
N ASN A 510 -39.89 45.36 -11.13
CA ASN A 510 -38.74 46.25 -10.92
C ASN A 510 -39.07 47.72 -11.16
N THR A 511 -40.11 48.22 -10.45
CA THR A 511 -40.43 49.65 -10.41
C THR A 511 -41.08 50.09 -9.09
N VAL A 512 -40.69 49.52 -7.93
CA VAL A 512 -41.19 50.02 -6.61
C VAL A 512 -40.15 50.08 -5.48
N ALA A 513 -39.03 49.33 -5.49
CA ALA A 513 -38.22 49.19 -4.27
C ALA A 513 -37.03 50.16 -4.08
N VAL A 514 -36.69 51.02 -5.05
CA VAL A 514 -35.51 51.90 -4.95
C VAL A 514 -35.82 53.32 -4.45
N TYR A 515 -37.10 53.67 -4.29
CA TYR A 515 -37.51 55.00 -3.81
C TYR A 515 -37.82 55.11 -2.30
N LYS A 516 -37.58 54.06 -1.50
CA LYS A 516 -37.95 54.07 -0.06
C LYS A 516 -36.79 54.07 0.95
N CYS A 517 -35.53 54.04 0.52
CA CYS A 517 -34.39 53.98 1.45
C CYS A 517 -33.54 55.26 1.53
N LYS A 518 -33.91 56.31 0.78
CA LYS A 518 -33.15 57.58 0.73
C LYS A 518 -33.72 58.69 1.64
N ASN A 519 -34.92 58.51 2.20
CA ASN A 519 -35.59 59.52 3.05
C ASN A 519 -35.58 59.23 4.56
N GLU A 520 -35.01 58.12 5.03
CA GLU A 520 -34.91 57.83 6.48
C GLU A 520 -33.52 58.16 7.07
N ILE A 521 -32.46 58.12 6.27
CA ILE A 521 -31.08 58.36 6.76
C ILE A 521 -30.78 59.87 6.90
N LEU A 522 -31.61 60.74 6.32
CA LEU A 522 -31.53 62.20 6.50
C LEU A 522 -32.33 62.72 7.70
N LYS A 523 -33.09 61.86 8.41
CA LYS A 523 -33.87 62.24 9.59
C LYS A 523 -33.16 62.00 10.92
N LEU A 524 -32.04 61.28 10.92
CA LEU A 524 -31.28 60.92 12.14
C LEU A 524 -30.02 61.78 12.37
N ARG A 525 -29.75 62.77 11.52
CA ARG A 525 -28.55 63.63 11.62
C ARG A 525 -28.82 65.02 12.23
N GLU A 526 -30.07 65.32 12.61
CA GLU A 526 -30.45 66.60 13.23
C GLU A 526 -30.80 66.51 14.73
N GLU A 527 -30.79 65.34 15.36
CA GLU A 527 -31.29 65.20 16.74
C GLU A 527 -30.25 65.12 17.88
N MET A 528 -28.94 65.24 17.63
CA MET A 528 -27.97 65.27 18.75
C MET A 528 -26.83 66.27 18.56
N GLY A 529 -27.15 67.54 18.85
CA GLY A 529 -26.19 68.53 19.34
C GLY A 529 -26.34 68.74 20.85
N LEU A 530 -25.21 69.06 21.49
CA LEU A 530 -25.01 69.77 22.78
C LEU A 530 -24.91 68.97 24.11
N LEU A 531 -23.69 69.04 24.67
CA LEU A 531 -23.26 69.32 26.06
C LEU A 531 -23.83 68.51 27.25
N ASN A 532 -22.95 67.77 27.96
CA ASN A 532 -22.46 68.10 29.33
C ASN A 532 -21.74 66.89 30.03
N LEU A 533 -20.62 67.17 30.72
CA LEU A 533 -19.98 66.34 31.76
C LEU A 533 -20.81 66.39 33.08
N PRO A 534 -20.68 65.51 34.11
CA PRO A 534 -19.43 64.89 34.61
C PRO A 534 -19.49 63.46 35.29
N SER A 535 -18.30 62.97 35.67
CA SER A 535 -17.91 62.16 36.86
C SER A 535 -18.30 60.67 37.07
N SER A 536 -17.26 59.88 37.40
CA SER A 536 -17.17 58.81 38.42
C SER A 536 -17.12 57.31 38.00
N LYS A 537 -15.96 56.71 38.31
CA LYS A 537 -15.64 55.33 38.77
C LYS A 537 -16.43 54.11 38.23
N ASN A 538 -15.76 53.22 37.49
CA ASN A 538 -15.21 51.92 37.97
C ASN A 538 -14.85 50.96 36.80
N ARG A 539 -13.93 50.02 37.10
CA ARG A 539 -13.29 49.03 36.23
C ARG A 539 -14.28 48.05 35.56
N HIS A 540 -14.07 47.68 34.29
CA HIS A 540 -14.01 46.28 33.76
C HIS A 540 -13.83 46.20 32.22
N ALA A 541 -13.14 45.13 31.79
CA ALA A 541 -13.13 44.45 30.49
C ALA A 541 -12.81 45.23 29.18
N ARG A 542 -11.66 44.90 28.57
CA ARG A 542 -11.25 45.39 27.23
C ARG A 542 -12.07 44.67 26.15
N GLN A 543 -13.06 45.37 25.60
CA GLN A 543 -13.84 44.95 24.43
C GLN A 543 -12.98 45.06 23.16
N TRP A 544 -12.78 43.95 22.45
CA TRP A 544 -12.10 43.93 21.15
C TRP A 544 -12.90 44.76 20.15
N ARG A 545 -12.26 45.75 19.51
CA ARG A 545 -12.92 46.57 18.48
C ARG A 545 -12.82 45.85 17.14
N VAL A 546 -13.73 46.17 16.22
CA VAL A 546 -13.76 45.67 14.83
C VAL A 546 -12.39 45.80 14.14
N LEU A 547 -11.62 46.84 14.50
CA LEU A 547 -10.27 47.06 14.00
C LEU A 547 -9.28 45.94 14.41
N ASP A 548 -9.42 45.38 15.61
CA ASP A 548 -8.55 44.31 16.11
C ASP A 548 -8.84 42.98 15.37
N ALA A 549 -10.10 42.74 15.00
CA ALA A 549 -10.48 41.59 14.16
C ALA A 549 -9.95 41.71 12.73
N ILE A 550 -9.96 42.93 12.17
CA ILE A 550 -9.40 43.21 10.84
C ILE A 550 -7.88 43.02 10.86
N VAL A 551 -7.18 43.55 11.86
CA VAL A 551 -5.73 43.37 12.02
C VAL A 551 -5.37 41.90 12.25
N GLY A 552 -6.16 41.17 13.06
CA GLY A 552 -6.01 39.73 13.26
C GLY A 552 -6.20 38.93 11.98
N SER A 553 -7.21 39.27 11.17
CA SER A 553 -7.47 38.61 9.88
C SER A 553 -6.35 38.84 8.86
N PHE A 554 -5.77 40.05 8.84
CA PHE A 554 -4.64 40.38 7.99
C PHE A 554 -3.37 39.62 8.42
N PHE A 555 -3.08 39.57 9.74
CA PHE A 555 -1.97 38.78 10.25
C PHE A 555 -2.14 37.27 9.99
N ALA A 556 -3.35 36.74 10.13
CA ALA A 556 -3.66 35.35 9.79
C ALA A 556 -3.45 35.07 8.30
N ALA A 557 -3.86 35.98 7.40
CA ALA A 557 -3.64 35.84 5.96
C ALA A 557 -2.15 35.89 5.59
N VAL A 558 -1.37 36.74 6.24
CA VAL A 558 0.09 36.82 6.05
C VAL A 558 0.77 35.56 6.58
N VAL A 559 0.40 35.07 7.76
CA VAL A 559 0.91 33.80 8.30
C VAL A 559 0.52 32.62 7.41
N LEU A 560 -0.70 32.60 6.87
CA LEU A 560 -1.15 31.59 5.91
C LEU A 560 -0.34 31.67 4.60
N PHE A 561 -0.03 32.88 4.12
CA PHE A 561 0.84 33.07 2.96
C PHE A 561 2.27 32.56 3.22
N PHE A 562 2.86 32.87 4.38
CA PHE A 562 4.18 32.34 4.73
C PHE A 562 4.16 30.82 4.95
N LEU A 563 3.09 30.26 5.52
CA LEU A 563 2.88 28.82 5.61
C LEU A 563 2.78 28.17 4.22
N LEU A 564 2.04 28.78 3.29
CA LEU A 564 1.88 28.26 1.92
C LEU A 564 3.11 28.46 1.03
N VAL A 565 4.02 29.40 1.35
CA VAL A 565 5.21 29.65 0.53
C VAL A 565 6.46 28.98 1.10
N PHE A 566 6.57 28.83 2.42
CA PHE A 566 7.79 28.37 3.09
C PHE A 566 7.63 27.06 3.87
N THR A 567 6.46 26.41 3.84
CA THR A 567 6.29 25.07 4.43
C THR A 567 5.83 24.03 3.38
N PRO A 568 6.10 22.73 3.59
CA PRO A 568 5.74 21.68 2.64
C PRO A 568 4.22 21.55 2.37
N LEU A 569 3.37 22.24 3.14
CA LEU A 569 1.91 22.28 2.95
C LEU A 569 1.51 22.96 1.63
N GLY A 570 2.23 24.01 1.23
CA GLY A 570 1.96 24.74 -0.01
C GLY A 570 2.32 23.98 -1.27
N ASP A 571 3.44 23.24 -1.23
CA ASP A 571 3.85 22.33 -2.30
C ASP A 571 2.84 21.19 -2.48
N SER A 572 2.25 20.69 -1.38
CA SER A 572 1.20 19.66 -1.41
C SER A 572 -0.11 20.14 -2.06
N LEU A 573 -0.54 21.38 -1.79
CA LEU A 573 -1.75 21.97 -2.40
C LEU A 573 -1.55 22.31 -3.89
N ALA A 574 -0.37 22.77 -4.27
CA ALA A 574 -0.01 22.99 -5.68
C ALA A 574 0.13 21.66 -6.46
N ALA A 575 0.63 20.60 -5.81
CA ALA A 575 0.68 19.25 -6.36
C ALA A 575 -0.72 18.65 -6.54
N SER A 576 -1.61 18.82 -5.55
CA SER A 576 -3.01 18.38 -5.61
C SER A 576 -3.80 19.10 -6.72
N GLY A 577 -3.61 20.42 -6.87
CA GLY A 577 -4.23 21.18 -7.97
C GLY A 577 -3.76 20.74 -9.36
N ARG A 578 -2.48 20.39 -9.52
CA ARG A 578 -1.90 19.90 -10.80
C ARG A 578 -2.27 18.44 -11.11
N GLN A 579 -2.54 17.63 -10.09
CA GLN A 579 -3.02 16.25 -10.24
C GLN A 579 -4.33 16.17 -11.03
N THR A 580 -5.16 17.21 -10.95
CA THR A 580 -6.43 17.32 -11.68
C THR A 580 -6.29 17.67 -13.16
N LEU A 581 -5.15 18.22 -13.60
CA LEU A 581 -4.95 18.70 -14.98
C LEU A 581 -4.20 17.70 -15.89
N LEU A 582 -3.56 16.68 -15.32
CA LEU A 582 -2.71 15.73 -16.05
C LEU A 582 -3.26 14.29 -16.11
N ARG A 583 -4.46 14.04 -15.58
CA ARG A 583 -5.13 12.74 -15.77
C ARG A 583 -5.58 12.62 -17.23
N SER A 584 -4.86 11.80 -18.00
CA SER A 584 -5.33 11.29 -19.29
C SER A 584 -6.68 10.59 -19.08
N ASP A 585 -7.68 10.89 -19.92
CA ASP A 585 -8.95 10.17 -19.90
C ASP A 585 -8.68 8.66 -20.14
N PRO A 586 -8.95 7.77 -19.16
CA PRO A 586 -8.66 6.34 -19.29
C PRO A 586 -9.34 5.71 -20.52
N ARG A 587 -10.48 6.29 -20.96
CA ARG A 587 -11.19 5.84 -22.17
C ARG A 587 -10.47 6.23 -23.45
N HIS A 588 -9.76 7.36 -23.46
CA HIS A 588 -8.95 7.77 -24.60
C HIS A 588 -7.70 6.89 -24.73
N ARG A 589 -7.02 6.61 -23.62
CA ARG A 589 -5.87 5.68 -23.56
C ARG A 589 -6.25 4.27 -24.03
N GLY A 590 -7.32 3.69 -23.50
CA GLY A 590 -7.76 2.35 -23.89
C GLY A 590 -8.10 2.22 -25.39
N ARG A 591 -8.69 3.27 -25.98
CA ARG A 591 -8.92 3.33 -27.43
C ARG A 591 -7.61 3.40 -28.22
N LEU A 592 -6.66 4.22 -27.79
CA LEU A 592 -5.37 4.35 -28.46
C LEU A 592 -4.60 3.03 -28.46
N VAL A 593 -4.56 2.34 -27.32
CA VAL A 593 -3.94 1.00 -27.21
C VAL A 593 -4.60 0.01 -28.18
N ALA A 594 -5.93 -0.08 -28.16
CA ALA A 594 -6.67 -0.99 -29.04
C ALA A 594 -6.46 -0.68 -30.53
N LEU A 595 -6.37 0.60 -30.91
CA LEU A 595 -6.10 1.02 -32.30
C LEU A 595 -4.69 0.61 -32.74
N VAL A 596 -3.70 0.81 -31.88
CA VAL A 596 -2.31 0.43 -32.16
C VAL A 596 -2.18 -1.10 -32.28
N GLU A 597 -2.85 -1.88 -31.42
CA GLU A 597 -2.82 -3.35 -31.51
C GLU A 597 -3.56 -3.90 -32.73
N GLN A 598 -4.62 -3.25 -33.20
CA GLN A 598 -5.42 -3.73 -34.34
C GLN A 598 -4.76 -3.46 -35.69
N GLY A 599 -3.70 -2.64 -35.76
CA GLY A 599 -2.96 -2.35 -36.98
C GLY A 599 -3.77 -1.64 -38.08
N ARG A 600 -4.97 -1.16 -37.77
CA ARG A 600 -5.87 -0.46 -38.70
C ARG A 600 -5.70 1.05 -38.49
N GLN A 601 -4.99 1.70 -39.41
CA GLN A 601 -4.54 3.12 -39.43
C GLN A 601 -3.17 3.38 -38.81
N ALA A 602 -2.39 4.27 -39.45
CA ALA A 602 -1.09 4.74 -38.99
C ALA A 602 -1.25 5.71 -37.80
N VAL A 603 -1.67 5.18 -36.66
CA VAL A 603 -1.79 5.94 -35.41
C VAL A 603 -0.40 6.04 -34.78
N ALA A 604 0.14 7.25 -34.70
CA ALA A 604 1.42 7.51 -34.03
C ALA A 604 1.17 7.82 -32.55
N ILE A 605 2.05 7.33 -31.68
CA ILE A 605 2.05 7.75 -30.26
C ILE A 605 2.73 9.13 -30.17
N ASP A 606 2.08 10.04 -29.45
CA ASP A 606 2.54 11.42 -29.28
C ASP A 606 3.73 11.53 -28.31
N ALA A 607 4.46 12.63 -28.42
CA ALA A 607 5.54 12.94 -27.49
C ALA A 607 4.98 13.39 -26.14
N CYS A 608 5.63 12.99 -25.04
CA CYS A 608 5.32 13.54 -23.73
C CYS A 608 5.75 15.01 -23.65
N PRO A 609 5.15 15.79 -22.73
CA PRO A 609 5.58 17.16 -22.46
C PRO A 609 7.07 17.27 -22.10
N ALA A 610 7.68 18.41 -22.40
CA ALA A 610 9.11 18.67 -22.23
C ALA A 610 9.58 18.69 -20.76
N ASP A 611 8.69 18.63 -19.77
CA ASP A 611 9.06 18.50 -18.35
C ASP A 611 9.27 17.03 -17.92
N MET A 612 8.87 16.06 -18.76
CA MET A 612 8.96 14.62 -18.48
C MET A 612 10.27 13.96 -18.98
N LEU A 613 11.30 14.74 -19.34
CA LEU A 613 12.52 14.22 -20.00
C LEU A 613 13.28 13.17 -19.18
N ASP A 614 13.24 13.31 -17.85
CA ASP A 614 13.82 12.36 -16.88
C ASP A 614 12.75 11.68 -16.02
N HIS A 615 11.57 11.48 -16.61
CA HIS A 615 10.47 10.80 -15.93
C HIS A 615 10.83 9.33 -15.69
N MET A 616 10.76 8.94 -14.42
CA MET A 616 10.88 7.57 -13.95
C MET A 616 9.60 7.26 -13.17
N PRO A 617 8.66 6.49 -13.75
CA PRO A 617 7.32 6.34 -13.17
C PRO A 617 7.34 5.78 -11.75
N CYS A 618 8.22 4.81 -11.45
CA CYS A 618 8.27 4.17 -10.15
C CYS A 618 9.04 4.97 -9.09
N GLU A 619 9.86 5.94 -9.48
CA GLU A 619 10.63 6.80 -8.58
C GLU A 619 10.19 8.27 -8.72
N ASP A 620 8.89 8.47 -8.97
CA ASP A 620 8.31 9.79 -9.20
C ASP A 620 8.32 10.63 -7.91
N PRO A 621 9.04 11.78 -7.87
CA PRO A 621 9.07 12.66 -6.69
C PRO A 621 7.68 13.15 -6.24
N ARG A 622 6.71 13.22 -7.16
CA ARG A 622 5.33 13.66 -6.87
C ARG A 622 4.59 12.65 -6.00
N ILE A 623 4.83 11.36 -6.21
CA ILE A 623 4.28 10.27 -5.41
C ILE A 623 5.11 10.12 -4.14
N ASN A 624 6.44 10.04 -4.30
CA ASN A 624 7.37 9.78 -3.21
C ASN A 624 7.33 10.85 -2.11
N SER A 625 7.06 12.11 -2.44
CA SER A 625 6.94 13.17 -1.42
C SER A 625 5.77 13.00 -0.45
N GLN A 626 4.79 12.14 -0.77
CA GLN A 626 3.59 11.88 0.03
C GLN A 626 3.74 10.63 0.93
N LEU A 627 4.84 9.89 0.81
CA LEU A 627 5.06 8.62 1.50
C LEU A 627 5.86 8.79 2.79
N SER A 628 5.79 7.78 3.68
CA SER A 628 6.52 7.79 4.95
C SER A 628 8.03 7.88 4.75
N ARG A 629 8.70 8.64 5.61
CA ARG A 629 10.15 8.77 5.66
C ARG A 629 10.83 7.65 6.45
N ASP A 630 10.04 6.88 7.20
CA ASP A 630 10.55 5.76 7.99
C ASP A 630 11.24 4.74 7.10
N MET A 631 12.42 4.29 7.52
CA MET A 631 13.24 3.31 6.78
C MET A 631 13.35 3.62 5.28
N ASN A 632 13.50 4.90 4.91
CA ASN A 632 13.62 5.34 3.51
C ASN A 632 12.49 4.84 2.59
N PHE A 633 11.30 4.50 3.11
CA PHE A 633 10.20 3.96 2.31
C PHE A 633 9.83 4.86 1.12
N TYR A 634 9.84 6.18 1.32
CA TYR A 634 9.63 7.17 0.26
C TYR A 634 10.67 7.17 -0.88
N ARG A 635 11.83 6.54 -0.71
CA ARG A 635 12.88 6.43 -1.75
C ARG A 635 12.86 5.10 -2.48
N GLU A 636 11.99 4.17 -2.08
CA GLU A 636 11.78 2.92 -2.80
C GLU A 636 11.01 3.13 -4.11
N ARG A 637 10.95 2.07 -4.92
CA ARG A 637 10.08 2.03 -6.10
C ARG A 637 8.61 1.93 -5.68
N HIS A 638 7.79 2.83 -6.21
CA HIS A 638 6.34 2.89 -6.08
C HIS A 638 5.72 3.13 -7.46
N CYS A 639 5.45 2.05 -8.17
CA CYS A 639 4.99 2.12 -9.55
C CYS A 639 3.49 2.48 -9.65
N PRO A 640 3.13 3.46 -10.50
CA PRO A 640 1.73 3.71 -10.82
C PRO A 640 1.12 2.55 -11.63
N ARG A 641 -0.20 2.42 -11.61
CA ARG A 641 -0.89 1.45 -12.45
C ARG A 641 -0.76 1.86 -13.93
N PRO A 642 -0.75 0.90 -14.88
CA PRO A 642 -0.72 1.22 -16.31
C PRO A 642 -1.80 2.20 -16.75
N ASP A 643 -3.01 2.13 -16.16
CA ASP A 643 -4.12 3.03 -16.45
C ASP A 643 -3.88 4.47 -16.00
N ASP A 644 -3.03 4.68 -14.99
CA ASP A 644 -2.66 5.99 -14.45
C ASP A 644 -1.44 6.60 -15.16
N THR A 645 -0.69 5.80 -15.93
CA THR A 645 0.45 6.29 -16.72
C THR A 645 0.03 6.85 -18.08
N PRO A 646 0.55 8.03 -18.48
CA PRO A 646 0.28 8.59 -19.80
C PRO A 646 0.94 7.72 -20.88
N LEU A 647 0.21 7.45 -21.96
CA LEU A 647 0.75 6.74 -23.13
C LEU A 647 1.39 7.75 -24.09
N CYS A 648 2.69 8.01 -23.91
CA CYS A 648 3.44 8.95 -24.74
C CYS A 648 4.93 8.57 -24.79
N LEU A 649 5.66 9.09 -25.79
CA LEU A 649 7.10 8.86 -25.97
C LEU A 649 7.92 9.94 -25.26
N ILE A 650 8.83 9.55 -24.36
CA ILE A 650 9.69 10.51 -23.65
C ILE A 650 10.63 11.21 -24.67
N PRO A 651 10.59 12.54 -24.77
CA PRO A 651 11.45 13.28 -25.69
C PRO A 651 12.92 13.28 -25.24
N PRO A 652 13.89 13.34 -26.16
CA PRO A 652 15.27 13.65 -25.81
C PRO A 652 15.39 15.13 -25.37
N PRO A 653 16.40 15.47 -24.55
CA PRO A 653 16.67 16.87 -24.19
C PRO A 653 17.03 17.69 -25.44
N ASP A 654 16.86 19.01 -25.33
CA ASP A 654 17.25 19.90 -26.42
C ASP A 654 18.77 19.85 -26.64
N GLY A 655 19.19 19.82 -27.90
CA GLY A 655 20.59 19.65 -28.26
C GLY A 655 21.16 18.23 -28.07
N TYR A 656 20.34 17.21 -27.78
CA TYR A 656 20.80 15.81 -27.61
C TYR A 656 21.68 15.34 -28.78
N LYS A 657 22.77 14.66 -28.43
CA LYS A 657 23.74 14.04 -29.35
C LYS A 657 23.85 12.56 -29.06
N VAL A 658 24.21 11.79 -30.08
CA VAL A 658 24.58 10.39 -29.91
C VAL A 658 25.71 10.30 -28.85
N PRO A 659 25.61 9.41 -27.85
CA PRO A 659 26.60 9.28 -26.79
C PRO A 659 28.03 9.10 -27.32
N VAL A 660 29.00 9.56 -26.53
CA VAL A 660 30.42 9.36 -26.84
C VAL A 660 30.70 7.84 -26.90
N PRO A 661 31.42 7.33 -27.92
CA PRO A 661 31.74 5.90 -27.99
C PRO A 661 32.65 5.44 -26.85
N TRP A 662 32.54 4.16 -26.49
CA TRP A 662 33.47 3.52 -25.53
C TRP A 662 34.87 3.34 -26.16
N PRO A 663 35.99 3.49 -25.43
CA PRO A 663 36.13 3.72 -23.98
C PRO A 663 36.10 5.19 -23.55
N ASP A 664 36.15 6.13 -24.49
CA ASP A 664 36.17 7.57 -24.24
C ASP A 664 35.01 8.04 -23.34
N SER A 665 33.83 7.41 -23.48
CA SER A 665 32.65 7.69 -22.64
C SER A 665 32.93 7.57 -21.14
N LEU A 666 33.87 6.71 -20.72
CA LEU A 666 34.21 6.53 -19.32
C LEU A 666 34.70 7.83 -18.67
N HIS A 667 35.38 8.67 -19.45
CA HIS A 667 36.04 9.89 -19.00
C HIS A 667 35.33 11.17 -19.44
N LYS A 668 34.47 11.12 -20.47
CA LYS A 668 33.74 12.30 -20.94
C LYS A 668 32.34 11.97 -21.49
N ILE A 669 31.38 12.85 -21.26
CA ILE A 669 30.04 12.79 -21.85
C ILE A 669 29.61 14.16 -22.38
N TRP A 670 28.62 14.20 -23.27
CA TRP A 670 28.02 15.44 -23.74
C TRP A 670 27.26 16.16 -22.62
N HIS A 671 27.53 17.46 -22.46
CA HIS A 671 26.76 18.32 -21.54
C HIS A 671 25.28 18.38 -21.93
N ASP A 672 24.98 18.55 -23.22
CA ASP A 672 23.62 18.71 -23.75
C ASP A 672 22.73 17.47 -23.50
N ASN A 673 23.32 16.28 -23.35
CA ASN A 673 22.58 15.05 -23.04
C ASN A 673 22.09 15.04 -21.58
N MET A 674 22.74 15.80 -20.70
CA MET A 674 22.47 15.87 -19.27
C MET A 674 22.77 17.28 -18.73
N PRO A 675 21.95 18.31 -19.03
CA PRO A 675 22.28 19.72 -18.77
C PRO A 675 22.14 20.13 -17.28
N TYR A 676 22.73 19.35 -16.36
CA TYR A 676 22.66 19.52 -14.91
C TYR A 676 24.03 19.84 -14.30
N ASN A 677 24.31 21.14 -14.10
CA ASN A 677 25.62 21.60 -13.60
C ASN A 677 25.82 21.43 -12.08
N LYS A 678 24.75 21.18 -11.31
CA LYS A 678 24.76 21.24 -9.84
C LYS A 678 25.84 20.37 -9.17
N ILE A 679 26.16 19.21 -9.73
CA ILE A 679 27.23 18.34 -9.20
C ILE A 679 28.61 18.89 -9.60
N ALA A 680 28.81 19.28 -10.86
CA ALA A 680 30.06 19.91 -11.30
C ALA A 680 30.40 21.15 -10.47
N ASP A 681 29.41 22.01 -10.22
CA ASP A 681 29.62 23.26 -9.46
C ASP A 681 29.96 22.99 -7.98
N ARG A 682 29.30 22.00 -7.35
CA ARG A 682 29.47 21.71 -5.91
C ARG A 682 30.62 20.76 -5.59
N LYS A 683 30.96 19.85 -6.50
CA LYS A 683 31.86 18.71 -6.27
C LYS A 683 33.03 18.64 -7.25
N GLY A 684 33.16 19.61 -8.17
CA GLY A 684 34.28 19.67 -9.10
C GLY A 684 35.65 19.73 -8.42
N HIS A 685 35.77 20.43 -7.30
CA HIS A 685 37.01 20.48 -6.50
C HIS A 685 37.44 19.13 -5.90
N GLN A 686 36.53 18.15 -5.82
CA GLN A 686 36.81 16.79 -5.32
C GLN A 686 37.09 15.80 -6.46
N GLY A 687 37.24 16.30 -7.70
CA GLY A 687 37.51 15.46 -8.86
C GLY A 687 36.32 14.58 -9.30
N TRP A 688 35.09 14.90 -8.90
CA TRP A 688 33.92 14.10 -9.31
C TRP A 688 33.60 14.29 -10.79
N MET A 689 33.43 15.55 -11.20
CA MET A 689 33.18 15.94 -12.57
C MET A 689 33.47 17.44 -12.75
N LYS A 690 33.91 17.83 -13.94
CA LYS A 690 34.10 19.24 -14.32
C LYS A 690 33.56 19.47 -15.72
N ARG A 691 33.10 20.69 -16.01
CA ARG A 691 32.65 21.06 -17.37
C ARG A 691 33.83 21.63 -18.13
N GLU A 692 34.14 21.06 -19.30
CA GLU A 692 35.16 21.55 -20.22
C GLU A 692 34.60 21.56 -21.65
N GLY A 693 34.43 22.78 -22.19
CA GLY A 693 33.79 22.97 -23.50
C GLY A 693 32.37 22.36 -23.56
N PRO A 694 32.05 21.54 -24.57
CA PRO A 694 30.74 20.88 -24.70
C PRO A 694 30.61 19.59 -23.88
N TYR A 695 31.61 19.25 -23.06
CA TYR A 695 31.66 17.99 -22.32
C TYR A 695 31.62 18.19 -20.81
N PHE A 696 31.11 17.18 -20.10
CA PHE A 696 31.51 16.89 -18.74
C PHE A 696 32.65 15.88 -18.75
N ILE A 697 33.70 16.17 -17.98
CA ILE A 697 34.89 15.35 -17.82
C ILE A 697 34.88 14.73 -16.42
N PHE A 698 35.21 13.44 -16.34
CA PHE A 698 35.25 12.64 -15.11
C PHE A 698 36.69 12.20 -14.84
N PRO A 699 37.43 12.92 -13.98
CA PRO A 699 38.83 12.60 -13.69
C PRO A 699 38.98 11.40 -12.73
N GLY A 700 37.89 10.78 -12.30
CA GLY A 700 37.91 9.57 -11.47
C GLY A 700 38.03 9.81 -9.97
N GLY A 701 37.97 11.07 -9.52
CA GLY A 701 37.98 11.42 -8.11
C GLY A 701 36.69 11.06 -7.38
N GLY A 702 36.78 10.99 -6.07
CA GLY A 702 35.67 10.73 -5.15
C GLY A 702 35.92 11.38 -3.81
N THR A 703 34.89 11.49 -2.97
CA THR A 703 35.06 12.17 -1.67
C THR A 703 36.01 11.42 -0.72
N MET A 704 36.11 10.09 -0.83
CA MET A 704 37.06 9.27 -0.06
C MET A 704 38.35 8.92 -0.80
N PHE A 705 38.44 9.29 -2.08
CA PHE A 705 39.61 9.04 -2.93
C PHE A 705 39.83 10.28 -3.81
N PRO A 706 40.25 11.41 -3.21
CA PRO A 706 40.42 12.68 -3.93
C PRO A 706 41.51 12.59 -5.01
N ASP A 707 42.52 11.75 -4.78
CA ASP A 707 43.65 11.53 -5.70
C ASP A 707 43.31 10.54 -6.84
N GLY A 708 42.08 10.03 -6.88
CA GLY A 708 41.56 9.18 -7.95
C GLY A 708 41.22 7.75 -7.51
N ALA A 709 40.26 7.14 -8.20
CA ALA A 709 39.81 5.78 -7.93
C ALA A 709 40.90 4.72 -8.15
N GLU A 710 41.81 4.91 -9.11
CA GLU A 710 42.92 3.98 -9.39
C GLU A 710 43.82 3.79 -8.17
N GLN A 711 44.31 4.89 -7.58
CA GLN A 711 45.18 4.84 -6.40
C GLN A 711 44.48 4.19 -5.19
N TYR A 712 43.17 4.43 -5.06
CA TYR A 712 42.36 3.80 -4.04
C TYR A 712 42.20 2.29 -4.26
N ILE A 713 41.98 1.85 -5.51
CA ILE A 713 41.93 0.42 -5.86
C ILE A 713 43.29 -0.24 -5.61
N GLU A 714 44.40 0.41 -5.95
CA GLU A 714 45.76 -0.08 -5.64
C GLU A 714 45.98 -0.25 -4.13
N LYS A 715 45.46 0.66 -3.30
CA LYS A 715 45.47 0.50 -1.85
C LYS A 715 44.66 -0.73 -1.41
N LEU A 716 43.48 -0.95 -1.98
CA LEU A 716 42.65 -2.13 -1.66
C LEU A 716 43.31 -3.45 -2.09
N LYS A 717 44.08 -3.47 -3.19
CA LYS A 717 44.82 -4.66 -3.67
C LYS A 717 45.82 -5.21 -2.65
N GLN A 718 46.27 -4.39 -1.71
CA GLN A 718 47.18 -4.83 -0.64
C GLN A 718 46.51 -5.79 0.35
N TYR A 719 45.19 -5.72 0.48
CA TYR A 719 44.41 -6.46 1.47
C TYR A 719 43.41 -7.45 0.85
N ILE A 720 42.98 -7.20 -0.39
CA ILE A 720 41.95 -7.96 -1.09
C ILE A 720 42.54 -8.54 -2.39
N PRO A 721 42.29 -9.83 -2.72
CA PRO A 721 42.74 -10.44 -3.97
C PRO A 721 41.87 -9.99 -5.16
N ILE A 722 41.93 -8.69 -5.48
CA ILE A 722 41.26 -8.08 -6.64
C ILE A 722 41.83 -8.68 -7.94
N ALA A 723 43.14 -8.93 -7.97
CA ALA A 723 43.79 -9.64 -9.08
C ALA A 723 43.65 -11.17 -8.93
N GLY A 724 43.65 -11.89 -10.06
CA GLY A 724 43.69 -13.36 -10.07
C GLY A 724 42.34 -14.07 -10.23
N GLY A 725 41.27 -13.33 -10.52
CA GLY A 725 39.98 -13.89 -10.98
C GLY A 725 39.14 -14.58 -9.89
N ALA A 726 39.57 -14.56 -8.63
CA ALA A 726 38.78 -15.08 -7.52
C ALA A 726 37.54 -14.21 -7.25
N LEU A 727 37.70 -12.89 -7.35
CA LEU A 727 36.60 -11.92 -7.30
C LEU A 727 36.22 -11.51 -8.72
N ARG A 728 34.92 -11.33 -8.97
CA ARG A 728 34.41 -10.92 -10.28
C ARG A 728 33.20 -10.00 -10.20
N THR A 729 32.31 -10.21 -9.24
CA THR A 729 31.09 -9.40 -9.08
C THR A 729 31.19 -8.55 -7.83
N ALA A 730 30.93 -7.25 -7.96
CA ALA A 730 30.93 -6.32 -6.83
C ALA A 730 29.62 -5.51 -6.76
N LEU A 731 29.21 -5.14 -5.55
CA LEU A 731 28.09 -4.24 -5.31
C LEU A 731 28.63 -2.93 -4.73
N ASP A 732 28.38 -1.81 -5.41
CA ASP A 732 28.88 -0.49 -5.01
C ASP A 732 27.72 0.40 -4.55
N MET A 733 27.60 0.57 -3.23
CA MET A 733 26.47 1.21 -2.56
C MET A 733 26.70 2.71 -2.36
N GLY A 734 25.74 3.53 -2.77
CA GLY A 734 25.86 4.98 -2.65
C GLY A 734 26.92 5.56 -3.59
N CYS A 735 27.03 5.01 -4.79
CA CYS A 735 28.15 5.14 -5.72
C CYS A 735 28.43 6.56 -6.28
N GLY A 736 27.56 7.54 -6.06
CA GLY A 736 27.68 8.85 -6.71
C GLY A 736 27.64 8.72 -8.24
N VAL A 737 28.71 9.19 -8.91
CA VAL A 737 28.90 9.04 -10.37
C VAL A 737 29.54 7.70 -10.78
N ALA A 738 29.63 6.75 -9.85
CA ALA A 738 30.17 5.39 -10.04
C ALA A 738 31.63 5.34 -10.53
N SER A 739 32.49 6.25 -10.04
CA SER A 739 33.93 6.21 -10.36
C SER A 739 34.56 4.88 -9.95
N PHE A 740 34.34 4.42 -8.72
CA PHE A 740 34.86 3.11 -8.26
C PHE A 740 34.48 1.99 -9.24
N GLY A 741 33.18 1.83 -9.53
CA GLY A 741 32.72 0.79 -10.45
C GLY A 741 33.28 0.93 -11.88
N GLY A 742 33.47 2.15 -12.37
CA GLY A 742 34.07 2.40 -13.69
C GLY A 742 35.53 1.97 -13.79
N TYR A 743 36.33 2.20 -12.75
CA TYR A 743 37.75 1.82 -12.72
C TYR A 743 37.98 0.35 -12.30
N MET A 744 37.02 -0.30 -11.63
CA MET A 744 37.08 -1.74 -11.38
C MET A 744 36.97 -2.59 -12.66
N LEU A 745 36.47 -2.01 -13.76
CA LEU A 745 36.38 -2.69 -15.05
C LEU A 745 37.77 -3.05 -15.61
N SER A 746 38.81 -2.23 -15.37
CA SER A 746 40.18 -2.55 -15.82
C SER A 746 40.77 -3.76 -15.07
N GLU A 747 40.29 -4.01 -13.86
CA GLU A 747 40.64 -5.18 -13.04
C GLU A 747 39.82 -6.42 -13.38
N GLY A 748 38.92 -6.33 -14.38
CA GLY A 748 38.03 -7.43 -14.73
C GLY A 748 36.95 -7.70 -13.68
N ILE A 749 36.59 -6.72 -12.83
CA ILE A 749 35.49 -6.83 -11.86
C ILE A 749 34.29 -6.03 -12.37
N LEU A 750 33.13 -6.71 -12.46
CA LEU A 750 31.85 -6.08 -12.76
C LEU A 750 31.22 -5.57 -11.47
N ALA A 751 31.42 -4.28 -11.20
CA ALA A 751 30.74 -3.59 -10.12
C ALA A 751 29.36 -3.10 -10.59
N LEU A 752 28.30 -3.58 -9.94
CA LEU A 752 26.96 -3.02 -10.08
C LEU A 752 26.78 -1.92 -9.03
N SER A 753 26.76 -0.68 -9.50
CA SER A 753 26.61 0.49 -8.64
C SER A 753 25.13 0.85 -8.43
N PHE A 754 24.74 1.29 -7.24
CA PHE A 754 23.39 1.83 -7.01
C PHE A 754 23.34 2.99 -6.02
N ALA A 755 22.30 3.80 -6.19
CA ALA A 755 21.96 4.97 -5.39
C ALA A 755 20.47 5.35 -5.60
N PRO A 756 19.85 6.07 -4.65
CA PRO A 756 18.50 6.57 -4.84
C PRO A 756 18.47 7.75 -5.83
N ARG A 757 17.29 8.06 -6.35
CA ARG A 757 17.04 9.35 -7.00
C ARG A 757 17.15 10.48 -5.96
N ASP A 758 18.08 11.41 -6.17
CA ASP A 758 18.40 12.45 -5.18
C ASP A 758 17.98 13.87 -5.61
N SER A 759 18.19 14.84 -4.71
CA SER A 759 17.89 16.26 -4.95
C SER A 759 18.85 16.95 -5.93
N HIS A 760 19.98 16.31 -6.25
CA HIS A 760 20.95 16.84 -7.19
C HIS A 760 20.58 16.51 -8.64
N LYS A 761 19.54 15.68 -8.82
CA LYS A 761 19.06 15.14 -10.09
C LYS A 761 20.18 14.38 -10.81
N ALA A 762 20.01 13.06 -10.91
CA ALA A 762 20.64 12.25 -11.95
C ALA A 762 22.10 11.79 -11.73
N GLN A 763 22.56 11.57 -10.49
CA GLN A 763 23.89 10.98 -10.22
C GLN A 763 24.18 9.70 -11.01
N ILE A 764 23.24 8.75 -10.96
CA ILE A 764 23.32 7.46 -11.68
C ILE A 764 23.26 7.64 -13.19
N GLN A 765 22.47 8.60 -13.68
CA GLN A 765 22.35 8.82 -15.12
C GLN A 765 23.70 9.23 -15.72
N PHE A 766 24.54 9.98 -14.98
CA PHE A 766 25.93 10.25 -15.41
C PHE A 766 26.74 8.96 -15.56
N ALA A 767 26.62 8.01 -14.63
CA ALA A 767 27.30 6.72 -14.71
C ALA A 767 26.82 5.89 -15.92
N LEU A 768 25.51 5.89 -16.17
CA LEU A 768 24.91 5.22 -17.32
C LEU A 768 25.35 5.86 -18.66
N GLU A 769 25.42 7.19 -18.74
CA GLU A 769 25.98 7.92 -19.89
C GLU A 769 27.46 7.60 -20.14
N ARG A 770 28.24 7.32 -19.09
CA ARG A 770 29.64 6.92 -19.19
C ARG A 770 29.85 5.47 -19.64
N GLY A 771 28.82 4.64 -19.55
CA GLY A 771 28.88 3.21 -19.85
C GLY A 771 29.28 2.33 -18.66
N VAL A 772 28.96 2.76 -17.44
CA VAL A 772 29.22 2.03 -16.18
C VAL A 772 27.95 1.30 -15.73
N PRO A 773 28.02 0.03 -15.27
CA PRO A 773 26.86 -0.70 -14.79
C PRO A 773 26.25 -0.03 -13.55
N THR A 774 24.99 0.38 -13.63
CA THR A 774 24.32 1.07 -12.51
C THR A 774 22.83 0.80 -12.49
N PHE A 775 22.23 0.84 -11.29
CA PHE A 775 20.80 0.60 -11.08
C PHE A 775 20.23 1.59 -10.04
N VAL A 776 18.99 2.06 -10.22
CA VAL A 776 18.37 2.96 -9.24
C VAL A 776 17.70 2.12 -8.15
N ALA A 777 18.21 2.20 -6.93
CA ALA A 777 17.70 1.48 -5.78
C ALA A 777 18.05 2.20 -4.47
N MET A 778 17.38 1.83 -3.38
CA MET A 778 17.66 2.32 -2.04
C MET A 778 17.50 1.19 -1.03
N LEU A 779 18.37 1.14 -0.02
CA LEU A 779 18.12 0.33 1.17
C LEU A 779 16.99 0.97 1.97
N GLY A 780 15.87 0.25 2.07
CA GLY A 780 14.67 0.70 2.76
C GLY A 780 14.00 -0.41 3.57
N THR A 781 12.71 -0.60 3.36
CA THR A 781 11.86 -1.64 3.95
C THR A 781 11.86 -2.97 3.19
N ARG A 782 12.35 -3.01 1.95
CA ARG A 782 12.34 -4.21 1.06
C ARG A 782 13.76 -4.70 0.71
N ARG A 783 13.88 -6.02 0.45
CA ARG A 783 15.08 -6.64 -0.13
C ARG A 783 15.40 -5.98 -1.47
N LEU A 784 16.68 -5.78 -1.75
CA LEU A 784 17.15 -5.38 -3.07
C LEU A 784 16.85 -6.51 -4.08
N PRO A 785 16.54 -6.21 -5.35
CA PRO A 785 16.06 -7.18 -6.35
C PRO A 785 17.17 -8.09 -6.91
N PHE A 786 18.13 -8.45 -6.06
CA PHE A 786 19.22 -9.38 -6.33
C PHE A 786 18.99 -10.68 -5.55
N SER A 787 19.49 -11.79 -6.08
CA SER A 787 19.50 -13.09 -5.39
C SER A 787 20.40 -13.08 -4.15
N GLY A 788 20.23 -14.07 -3.27
CA GLY A 788 21.12 -14.27 -2.13
C GLY A 788 22.50 -14.73 -2.59
N PHE A 789 23.54 -14.33 -1.86
CA PHE A 789 24.93 -14.72 -2.13
C PHE A 789 25.34 -14.43 -3.57
N SER A 790 25.06 -13.22 -4.04
CA SER A 790 25.27 -12.81 -5.43
C SER A 790 26.66 -12.24 -5.66
N PHE A 791 27.18 -11.45 -4.72
CA PHE A 791 28.38 -10.63 -4.91
C PHE A 791 29.59 -11.17 -4.16
N ASP A 792 30.76 -11.06 -4.79
CA ASP A 792 32.05 -11.45 -4.21
C ASP A 792 32.63 -10.32 -3.32
N LEU A 793 32.28 -9.06 -3.62
CA LEU A 793 32.72 -7.85 -2.94
C LEU A 793 31.55 -6.88 -2.76
N VAL A 794 31.38 -6.31 -1.57
CA VAL A 794 30.46 -5.18 -1.32
C VAL A 794 31.27 -3.98 -0.88
N HIS A 795 31.06 -2.85 -1.55
CA HIS A 795 31.78 -1.60 -1.32
C HIS A 795 30.81 -0.46 -0.99
N CYS A 796 31.15 0.36 -0.02
CA CYS A 796 30.52 1.65 0.25
C CYS A 796 31.60 2.71 0.46
N SER A 797 31.49 3.82 -0.27
CA SER A 797 32.33 5.00 -0.08
C SER A 797 31.47 6.20 0.26
N ARG A 798 31.54 6.65 1.53
CA ARG A 798 30.74 7.74 2.10
C ARG A 798 29.25 7.62 1.76
N CYS A 799 28.71 6.40 1.83
CA CYS A 799 27.31 6.14 1.49
C CYS A 799 26.32 6.67 2.54
N LEU A 800 26.78 6.98 3.77
CA LEU A 800 25.97 7.45 4.89
C LEU A 800 24.79 6.51 5.21
N ILE A 801 24.96 5.21 4.94
CA ILE A 801 24.00 4.17 5.29
C ILE A 801 24.21 3.84 6.77
N PRO A 802 23.18 3.99 7.64
CA PRO A 802 23.31 3.66 9.04
C PRO A 802 23.17 2.15 9.24
N PHE A 803 24.24 1.40 8.96
CA PHE A 803 24.20 -0.08 8.90
C PHE A 803 23.67 -0.75 10.18
N ALA A 804 23.95 -0.18 11.36
CA ALA A 804 23.48 -0.71 12.65
C ALA A 804 22.02 -0.32 12.98
N ALA A 805 21.41 0.60 12.24
CA ALA A 805 20.05 1.06 12.51
C ALA A 805 19.00 -0.03 12.26
N TYR A 806 17.84 0.13 12.89
CA TYR A 806 16.68 -0.77 12.76
C TYR A 806 17.06 -2.23 13.07
N ASN A 807 17.77 -2.47 14.17
CA ASN A 807 18.28 -3.78 14.57
C ASN A 807 19.19 -4.40 13.48
N ALA A 808 20.15 -3.62 12.97
CA ALA A 808 21.10 -4.03 11.95
C ALA A 808 20.48 -4.52 10.62
N THR A 809 19.21 -4.23 10.34
CA THR A 809 18.50 -4.79 9.16
C THR A 809 19.17 -4.41 7.83
N TYR A 810 19.79 -3.23 7.73
CA TYR A 810 20.56 -2.85 6.53
C TYR A 810 21.86 -3.65 6.38
N PHE A 811 22.55 -3.95 7.49
CA PHE A 811 23.71 -4.83 7.47
C PHE A 811 23.29 -6.27 7.11
N LEU A 812 22.16 -6.76 7.61
CA LEU A 812 21.62 -8.09 7.26
C LEU A 812 21.32 -8.22 5.76
N GLU A 813 20.85 -7.15 5.11
CA GLU A 813 20.65 -7.17 3.66
C GLU A 813 21.99 -7.22 2.90
N VAL A 814 23.02 -6.53 3.39
CA VAL A 814 24.38 -6.64 2.85
C VAL A 814 24.93 -8.05 3.05
N ASP A 815 24.74 -8.63 4.23
CA ASP A 815 25.13 -9.99 4.56
C ASP A 815 24.44 -11.00 3.62
N ARG A 816 23.12 -10.88 3.41
CA ARG A 816 22.36 -11.73 2.48
C ARG A 816 22.96 -11.73 1.07
N LEU A 817 23.42 -10.56 0.61
CA LEU A 817 23.92 -10.37 -0.75
C LEU A 817 25.39 -10.79 -0.93
N LEU A 818 26.20 -10.68 0.12
CA LEU A 818 27.62 -11.03 0.10
C LEU A 818 27.81 -12.55 0.24
N ARG A 819 28.58 -13.14 -0.69
CA ARG A 819 28.94 -14.55 -0.64
C ARG A 819 29.80 -14.88 0.59
N PRO A 820 29.65 -16.08 1.18
CA PRO A 820 30.60 -16.58 2.17
C PRO A 820 32.04 -16.54 1.60
N GLY A 821 33.00 -16.07 2.39
CA GLY A 821 34.38 -15.82 1.96
C GLY A 821 34.60 -14.52 1.16
N GLY A 822 33.53 -13.77 0.86
CA GLY A 822 33.60 -12.46 0.20
C GLY A 822 34.01 -11.32 1.14
N TYR A 823 34.20 -10.13 0.57
CA TYR A 823 34.73 -8.96 1.28
C TYR A 823 33.72 -7.82 1.38
N LEU A 824 33.68 -7.15 2.54
CA LEU A 824 32.94 -5.91 2.78
C LEU A 824 33.93 -4.78 3.01
N VAL A 825 33.83 -3.71 2.21
CA VAL A 825 34.68 -2.52 2.30
C VAL A 825 33.81 -1.31 2.59
N ILE A 826 34.08 -0.62 3.70
CA ILE A 826 33.41 0.63 4.06
C ILE A 826 34.48 1.71 4.23
N SER A 827 34.36 2.78 3.45
CA SER A 827 35.23 3.95 3.52
C SER A 827 34.42 5.20 3.86
N GLY A 828 34.82 5.92 4.90
CA GLY A 828 34.17 7.12 5.39
C GLY A 828 33.35 6.88 6.67
N PRO A 829 32.51 7.84 7.07
CA PRO A 829 31.80 7.76 8.34
C PRO A 829 30.91 6.50 8.41
N PRO A 830 30.91 5.75 9.54
CA PRO A 830 31.51 6.12 10.82
C PRO A 830 32.97 5.67 11.05
N VAL A 831 33.65 5.05 10.07
CA VAL A 831 35.00 4.46 10.25
C VAL A 831 36.02 5.50 10.71
N GLN A 832 36.49 5.36 11.96
CA GLN A 832 37.42 6.29 12.65
C GLN A 832 37.04 7.78 12.50
N TRP A 833 35.74 8.07 12.39
CA TRP A 833 35.29 9.42 12.09
C TRP A 833 35.08 10.25 13.37
N PRO A 834 35.62 11.48 13.46
CA PRO A 834 35.46 12.30 14.65
C PRO A 834 33.99 12.52 15.00
N LYS A 835 33.63 12.32 16.28
CA LYS A 835 32.26 12.47 16.84
C LYS A 835 31.26 11.40 16.37
N GLN A 836 31.73 10.28 15.83
CA GLN A 836 30.89 9.11 15.49
C GLN A 836 31.45 7.81 16.08
N ASP A 837 32.14 7.92 17.23
CA ASP A 837 32.75 6.77 17.91
C ASP A 837 31.71 5.73 18.33
N LYS A 838 30.49 6.17 18.65
CA LYS A 838 29.37 5.31 18.99
C LYS A 838 28.90 4.49 17.78
N GLU A 839 28.62 5.15 16.66
CA GLU A 839 28.18 4.49 15.43
C GLU A 839 29.26 3.56 14.87
N TRP A 840 30.54 3.91 15.07
CA TRP A 840 31.66 3.04 14.73
C TRP A 840 31.70 1.78 15.59
N ALA A 841 31.54 1.92 16.91
CA ALA A 841 31.48 0.79 17.83
C ALA A 841 30.26 -0.11 17.53
N GLU A 842 29.09 0.46 17.25
CA GLU A 842 27.90 -0.30 16.86
C GLU A 842 28.11 -1.07 15.54
N LEU A 843 28.76 -0.47 14.54
CA LEU A 843 29.09 -1.16 13.29
C LEU A 843 30.05 -2.34 13.51
N GLN A 844 31.10 -2.14 14.32
CA GLN A 844 32.03 -3.20 14.71
C GLN A 844 31.30 -4.34 15.44
N GLU A 845 30.38 -3.99 16.34
CA GLU A 845 29.63 -4.95 17.13
C GLU A 845 28.69 -5.81 16.26
N VAL A 846 28.02 -5.19 15.29
CA VAL A 846 27.19 -5.92 14.31
C VAL A 846 28.03 -6.87 13.47
N ALA A 847 29.18 -6.41 12.96
CA ALA A 847 30.08 -7.24 12.17
C ALA A 847 30.61 -8.43 13.02
N ARG A 848 30.99 -8.18 14.27
CA ARG A 848 31.44 -9.20 15.23
C ARG A 848 30.35 -10.21 15.55
N SER A 849 29.11 -9.76 15.74
CA SER A 849 27.93 -10.61 15.98
C SER A 849 27.62 -11.56 14.80
N LEU A 850 28.05 -11.21 13.59
CA LEU A 850 27.95 -12.03 12.38
C LEU A 850 29.27 -12.77 12.05
N CYS A 851 30.22 -12.77 12.99
CA CYS A 851 31.53 -13.39 12.86
C CYS A 851 32.36 -12.92 11.65
N TYR A 852 32.17 -11.68 11.21
CA TYR A 852 33.01 -11.10 10.17
C TYR A 852 34.44 -10.93 10.70
N GLU A 853 35.41 -11.41 9.94
CA GLU A 853 36.83 -11.24 10.23
C GLU A 853 37.26 -9.84 9.80
N LEU A 854 37.69 -8.99 10.75
CA LEU A 854 38.24 -7.68 10.45
C LEU A 854 39.67 -7.84 9.90
N ILE A 855 39.88 -7.52 8.62
CA ILE A 855 41.17 -7.66 7.94
C ILE A 855 42.06 -6.45 8.23
N VAL A 856 41.53 -5.24 8.07
CA VAL A 856 42.28 -4.01 8.33
C VAL A 856 41.34 -2.83 8.61
N VAL A 857 41.82 -1.90 9.43
CA VAL A 857 41.32 -0.53 9.52
C VAL A 857 42.48 0.40 9.15
N ASP A 858 42.45 0.95 7.94
CA ASP A 858 43.50 1.80 7.39
C ASP A 858 42.95 3.22 7.15
N GLY A 859 43.19 4.08 8.15
CA GLY A 859 42.57 5.40 8.26
C GLY A 859 41.04 5.28 8.30
N ASN A 860 40.37 5.96 7.39
CA ASN A 860 38.90 5.95 7.31
C ASN A 860 38.34 4.79 6.45
N THR A 861 39.10 3.71 6.24
CA THR A 861 38.66 2.54 5.47
C THR A 861 38.78 1.28 6.31
N ALA A 862 37.69 0.52 6.40
CA ALA A 862 37.65 -0.76 7.08
C ALA A 862 37.26 -1.86 6.10
N ILE A 863 37.96 -3.00 6.20
CA ILE A 863 37.76 -4.17 5.35
C ILE A 863 37.48 -5.37 6.25
N TRP A 864 36.39 -6.05 5.98
CA TRP A 864 36.03 -7.31 6.63
C TRP A 864 35.87 -8.43 5.60
N LYS A 865 36.06 -9.66 6.06
CA LYS A 865 35.81 -10.88 5.30
C LYS A 865 34.68 -11.68 5.96
N LYS A 866 33.70 -12.07 5.15
CA LYS A 866 32.57 -12.89 5.60
C LYS A 866 33.04 -14.33 5.87
N PRO A 867 32.66 -14.97 6.99
CA PRO A 867 33.05 -16.34 7.28
C PRO A 867 32.49 -17.35 6.26
N ILE A 868 33.09 -18.54 6.19
CA ILE A 868 32.63 -19.66 5.35
C ILE A 868 31.90 -20.67 6.24
N GLY A 869 30.65 -21.01 5.87
CA GLY A 869 29.81 -22.00 6.56
C GLY A 869 28.90 -21.43 7.66
N ASP A 870 28.06 -22.29 8.24
CA ASP A 870 27.06 -21.96 9.28
C ASP A 870 27.64 -21.99 10.72
N SER A 871 28.96 -22.05 10.89
CA SER A 871 29.62 -22.21 12.21
C SER A 871 29.42 -21.02 13.16
N CYS A 872 28.92 -19.89 12.67
CA CYS A 872 28.56 -18.73 13.47
C CYS A 872 27.10 -18.87 13.96
N HIS A 873 26.92 -19.45 15.15
CA HIS A 873 25.60 -19.52 15.79
C HIS A 873 25.33 -18.27 16.64
N PRO A 874 24.25 -17.52 16.40
CA PRO A 874 23.92 -16.28 17.13
C PRO A 874 23.57 -16.45 18.61
N ASN A 875 23.58 -17.68 19.14
CA ASN A 875 23.13 -18.03 20.50
C ASN A 875 23.97 -17.38 21.63
N LEU A 876 24.92 -16.51 21.29
CA LEU A 876 25.79 -15.74 22.19
C LEU A 876 25.74 -14.21 21.95
N ASN A 877 24.79 -13.69 21.13
CA ASN A 877 24.83 -12.30 20.66
C ASN A 877 24.07 -11.30 21.55
N GLU A 878 24.74 -10.24 22.01
CA GLU A 878 24.15 -9.09 22.74
C GLU A 878 23.09 -8.32 21.92
N PHE A 879 23.06 -8.49 20.59
CA PHE A 879 22.16 -7.79 19.65
C PHE A 879 20.80 -8.49 19.39
N GLY A 880 20.57 -9.70 19.92
CA GLY A 880 19.28 -10.42 19.78
C GLY A 880 18.90 -10.83 18.35
N LEU A 881 19.88 -11.13 17.50
CA LEU A 881 19.66 -11.55 16.10
C LEU A 881 19.40 -13.06 16.02
N ASN A 882 18.28 -13.46 15.42
CA ASN A 882 17.92 -14.87 15.22
C ASN A 882 18.21 -15.34 13.78
N LEU A 883 18.38 -16.64 13.59
CA LEU A 883 18.42 -17.24 12.24
C LEU A 883 17.02 -17.20 11.61
N CYS A 884 16.95 -17.02 10.29
CA CYS A 884 15.69 -17.16 9.57
C CYS A 884 15.22 -18.63 9.57
N ASP A 885 13.90 -18.82 9.40
CA ASP A 885 13.28 -20.13 9.22
C ASP A 885 13.84 -20.84 7.97
N GLU A 886 13.91 -22.17 8.00
CA GLU A 886 14.44 -22.97 6.88
C GLU A 886 13.59 -22.84 5.60
N SER A 887 12.33 -22.46 5.73
CA SER A 887 11.46 -22.15 4.60
C SER A 887 11.75 -20.81 3.92
N ASP A 888 12.58 -19.94 4.52
CA ASP A 888 12.95 -18.67 3.91
C ASP A 888 14.09 -18.84 2.91
N ASP A 889 13.78 -18.72 1.63
CA ASP A 889 14.77 -18.66 0.57
C ASP A 889 15.37 -17.23 0.48
N PRO A 890 16.68 -17.04 0.73
CA PRO A 890 17.32 -15.73 0.63
C PRO A 890 17.41 -15.21 -0.81
N SER A 891 17.21 -16.06 -1.82
CA SER A 891 17.23 -15.68 -3.23
C SER A 891 15.91 -15.12 -3.74
N PHE A 892 14.81 -15.31 -3.00
CA PHE A 892 13.56 -14.62 -3.28
C PHE A 892 13.59 -13.17 -2.76
N SER A 893 13.57 -12.19 -3.68
CA SER A 893 13.74 -10.78 -3.32
C SER A 893 12.75 -9.80 -3.95
N TRP A 894 11.98 -10.19 -4.98
CA TRP A 894 11.02 -9.27 -5.62
C TRP A 894 9.89 -8.89 -4.65
N TYR A 895 9.78 -7.58 -4.34
CA TYR A 895 8.85 -7.01 -3.33
C TYR A 895 8.82 -7.71 -1.96
N THR A 896 9.89 -8.40 -1.60
CA THR A 896 10.01 -9.06 -0.29
C THR A 896 10.44 -8.05 0.76
N LYS A 897 9.77 -8.00 1.91
CA LYS A 897 10.18 -7.12 3.02
C LYS A 897 11.52 -7.57 3.60
N LEU A 898 12.32 -6.62 4.06
CA LEU A 898 13.52 -6.94 4.83
C LEU A 898 13.13 -7.70 6.10
N LYS A 899 13.92 -8.71 6.42
CA LYS A 899 13.72 -9.55 7.60
C LYS A 899 14.76 -9.20 8.65
N LYS A 900 14.38 -9.31 9.92
CA LYS A 900 15.26 -9.10 11.09
C LYS A 900 15.93 -10.42 11.53
N CYS A 901 16.35 -11.23 10.56
CA CYS A 901 16.95 -12.53 10.80
C CYS A 901 18.09 -12.78 9.82
N ILE A 902 19.04 -13.63 10.22
CA ILE A 902 20.21 -13.98 9.43
C ILE A 902 19.86 -15.14 8.50
N SER A 903 20.15 -14.98 7.21
CA SER A 903 19.92 -16.03 6.22
C SER A 903 20.90 -17.19 6.44
N ARG A 904 20.40 -18.42 6.53
CA ARG A 904 21.27 -19.59 6.70
C ARG A 904 22.00 -19.91 5.40
N THR A 905 23.28 -20.27 5.46
CA THR A 905 24.01 -20.69 4.24
C THR A 905 23.51 -22.04 3.73
N SER A 906 23.01 -22.90 4.63
CA SER A 906 22.30 -24.15 4.30
C SER A 906 20.96 -23.98 3.57
N SER A 907 20.31 -22.80 3.65
CA SER A 907 19.04 -22.55 2.93
C SER A 907 19.22 -22.57 1.41
N VAL A 908 20.43 -22.32 0.91
CA VAL A 908 20.76 -22.39 -0.52
C VAL A 908 21.63 -23.61 -0.76
N LYS A 909 21.09 -24.60 -1.47
CA LYS A 909 21.85 -25.81 -1.83
C LYS A 909 22.96 -25.47 -2.84
N GLY A 910 24.05 -26.22 -2.82
CA GLY A 910 25.17 -26.06 -3.76
C GLY A 910 26.27 -25.11 -3.30
N GLU A 911 27.49 -25.31 -3.83
CA GLU A 911 28.66 -24.48 -3.57
C GLU A 911 28.57 -23.10 -4.22
N HIS A 912 28.64 -22.05 -3.40
CA HIS A 912 28.52 -20.65 -3.84
C HIS A 912 29.50 -19.70 -3.14
N ALA A 913 30.37 -20.23 -2.26
CA ALA A 913 31.37 -19.45 -1.53
C ALA A 913 32.53 -19.01 -2.44
N VAL A 914 33.12 -17.85 -2.14
CA VAL A 914 34.32 -17.37 -2.82
C VAL A 914 35.47 -18.35 -2.57
N GLY A 915 36.08 -18.84 -3.65
CA GLY A 915 37.13 -19.86 -3.61
C GLY A 915 36.63 -21.30 -3.82
N ALA A 916 35.36 -21.60 -3.53
CA ALA A 916 34.72 -22.86 -3.90
C ALA A 916 34.21 -22.81 -5.35
N ILE A 917 33.64 -21.68 -5.77
CA ILE A 917 33.29 -21.46 -7.18
C ILE A 917 34.54 -21.34 -8.05
N PRO A 918 34.51 -21.79 -9.32
CA PRO A 918 35.64 -21.65 -10.23
C PRO A 918 36.06 -20.18 -10.41
N LYS A 919 37.33 -19.96 -10.72
CA LYS A 919 37.85 -18.60 -10.96
C LYS A 919 37.34 -18.05 -12.29
N TRP A 920 37.33 -16.74 -12.42
CA TRP A 920 37.13 -16.09 -13.71
C TRP A 920 38.33 -16.34 -14.63
N PRO A 921 38.15 -16.66 -15.94
CA PRO A 921 36.89 -16.72 -16.69
C PRO A 921 36.21 -18.11 -16.74
N GLU A 922 36.78 -19.14 -16.13
CA GLU A 922 36.29 -20.52 -16.22
C GLU A 922 34.83 -20.66 -15.76
N ARG A 923 34.45 -19.97 -14.68
CA ARG A 923 33.07 -19.97 -14.14
C ARG A 923 32.01 -19.49 -15.11
N LEU A 924 32.37 -18.77 -16.17
CA LEU A 924 31.40 -18.34 -17.20
C LEU A 924 30.80 -19.53 -17.97
N THR A 925 31.61 -20.57 -18.18
CA THR A 925 31.31 -21.68 -19.10
C THR A 925 30.99 -23.00 -18.40
N ILE A 926 31.45 -23.17 -17.16
CA ILE A 926 31.18 -24.34 -16.32
C ILE A 926 29.80 -24.17 -15.69
N ALA A 927 28.97 -25.23 -15.72
CA ALA A 927 27.68 -25.22 -15.05
C ALA A 927 27.88 -25.13 -13.53
N PRO A 928 27.36 -24.09 -12.86
CA PRO A 928 27.54 -23.96 -11.42
C PRO A 928 26.69 -24.96 -10.65
N SER A 929 27.11 -25.29 -9.43
CA SER A 929 26.44 -26.27 -8.55
C SER A 929 24.93 -26.00 -8.39
N ARG A 930 24.53 -24.72 -8.26
CA ARG A 930 23.13 -24.30 -8.08
C ARG A 930 22.23 -24.62 -9.28
N VAL A 931 22.78 -24.87 -10.48
CA VAL A 931 22.00 -25.34 -11.64
C VAL A 931 21.44 -26.74 -11.41
N SER A 932 22.12 -27.59 -10.64
CA SER A 932 21.69 -28.97 -10.39
C SER A 932 20.38 -29.09 -9.59
N ILE A 933 19.99 -28.01 -8.89
CA ILE A 933 18.73 -27.92 -8.14
C ILE A 933 17.53 -27.83 -9.10
N ILE A 934 17.76 -27.28 -10.29
CA ILE A 934 16.73 -27.16 -11.32
C ILE A 934 16.62 -28.51 -12.04
N LYS A 935 15.39 -28.99 -12.23
CA LYS A 935 15.13 -30.24 -12.95
C LYS A 935 15.75 -30.20 -14.36
N ASN A 936 16.63 -31.14 -14.67
CA ASN A 936 17.43 -31.20 -15.90
C ASN A 936 18.28 -29.94 -16.15
N GLY A 937 18.63 -29.19 -15.09
CA GLY A 937 19.24 -27.87 -15.21
C GLY A 937 20.57 -27.87 -15.96
N ILE A 938 21.41 -28.88 -15.77
CA ILE A 938 22.73 -28.99 -16.42
C ILE A 938 22.57 -29.13 -17.94
N ASP A 939 21.68 -30.00 -18.38
CA ASP A 939 21.40 -30.21 -19.81
C ASP A 939 20.81 -28.95 -20.44
N VAL A 940 19.90 -28.27 -19.73
CA VAL A 940 19.31 -27.00 -20.20
C VAL A 940 20.37 -25.90 -20.26
N PHE A 941 21.29 -25.84 -19.30
CA PHE A 941 22.39 -24.88 -19.28
C PHE A 941 23.34 -25.08 -20.48
N GLU A 942 23.76 -26.32 -20.75
CA GLU A 942 24.62 -26.63 -21.89
C GLU A 942 23.91 -26.38 -23.23
N ALA A 943 22.61 -26.68 -23.31
CA ALA A 943 21.80 -26.34 -24.47
C ALA A 943 21.67 -24.82 -24.68
N ASP A 944 21.44 -24.06 -23.61
CA ASP A 944 21.33 -22.59 -23.63
C ASP A 944 22.65 -21.94 -24.09
N LYS A 945 23.78 -22.40 -23.55
CA LYS A 945 25.13 -21.97 -23.95
C LYS A 945 25.38 -22.17 -25.45
N ARG A 946 25.14 -23.38 -25.97
CA ARG A 946 25.32 -23.69 -27.41
C ARG A 946 24.36 -22.89 -28.28
N ARG A 947 23.12 -22.72 -27.83
CA ARG A 947 22.08 -21.97 -28.53
C ARG A 947 22.47 -20.50 -28.68
N TRP A 948 22.85 -19.84 -27.60
CA TRP A 948 23.18 -18.41 -27.65
C TRP A 948 24.47 -18.11 -28.40
N ALA A 949 25.48 -18.99 -28.32
CA ALA A 949 26.68 -18.86 -29.15
C ALA A 949 26.35 -18.81 -30.64
N ARG A 950 25.47 -19.71 -31.13
CA ARG A 950 25.01 -19.72 -32.53
C ARG A 950 24.16 -18.49 -32.87
N ARG A 951 23.21 -18.13 -32.01
CA ARG A 951 22.30 -16.98 -32.24
C ARG A 951 23.04 -15.66 -32.31
N VAL A 952 23.99 -15.43 -31.41
CA VAL A 952 24.82 -14.21 -31.41
C VAL A 952 25.71 -14.14 -32.65
N ALA A 953 26.28 -15.27 -33.09
CA ALA A 953 27.04 -15.32 -34.33
C ALA A 953 26.17 -14.93 -35.54
N TYR A 954 24.92 -15.39 -35.60
CA TYR A 954 23.97 -14.99 -36.64
C TYR A 954 23.62 -13.49 -36.56
N TYR A 955 23.39 -12.95 -35.37
CA TYR A 955 23.13 -11.51 -35.17
C TYR A 955 24.28 -10.63 -35.69
N LYS A 956 25.53 -11.04 -35.43
CA LYS A 956 26.73 -10.32 -35.88
C LYS A 956 26.95 -10.46 -37.38
N ASN A 957 26.96 -11.70 -37.88
CA ASN A 957 27.46 -12.00 -39.22
C ASN A 957 26.40 -11.88 -40.32
N SER A 958 25.13 -12.10 -40.00
CA SER A 958 24.04 -12.13 -40.99
C SER A 958 23.10 -10.94 -40.86
N LEU A 959 22.78 -10.52 -39.63
CA LEU A 959 21.88 -9.38 -39.38
C LEU A 959 22.62 -8.04 -39.30
N ASN A 960 23.95 -8.03 -39.38
CA ASN A 960 24.82 -6.84 -39.29
C ASN A 960 24.55 -5.99 -38.04
N VAL A 961 24.17 -6.60 -36.93
CA VAL A 961 24.05 -5.90 -35.65
C VAL A 961 25.46 -5.48 -35.22
N LYS A 962 25.62 -4.21 -34.81
CA LYS A 962 26.90 -3.60 -34.44
C LYS A 962 27.49 -4.11 -33.09
N LEU A 963 27.17 -5.33 -32.69
CA LEU A 963 27.75 -6.00 -31.52
C LEU A 963 29.26 -6.18 -31.73
N GLY A 964 30.06 -5.88 -30.70
CA GLY A 964 31.53 -5.86 -30.79
C GLY A 964 32.12 -4.54 -31.30
N THR A 965 31.30 -3.55 -31.65
CA THR A 965 31.77 -2.21 -32.02
C THR A 965 31.67 -1.23 -30.84
N PRO A 966 32.42 -0.10 -30.86
CA PRO A 966 32.31 0.97 -29.86
C PRO A 966 30.93 1.63 -29.74
N SER A 967 30.01 1.36 -30.68
CA SER A 967 28.66 1.95 -30.71
C SER A 967 27.66 1.28 -29.78
N ILE A 968 27.97 0.09 -29.25
CA ILE A 968 27.13 -0.62 -28.30
C ILE A 968 27.94 -0.87 -27.04
N ARG A 969 27.48 -0.36 -25.89
CA ARG A 969 28.13 -0.53 -24.60
C ARG A 969 27.17 -1.03 -23.53
N ASN A 970 26.06 -0.33 -23.36
CA ASN A 970 25.02 -0.65 -22.38
C ASN A 970 24.01 -1.61 -23.01
N VAL A 971 24.02 -2.87 -22.58
CA VAL A 971 23.14 -3.91 -23.11
C VAL A 971 22.17 -4.39 -22.03
N MET A 972 20.94 -4.67 -22.41
CA MET A 972 19.95 -5.31 -21.56
C MET A 972 19.45 -6.59 -22.23
N ASP A 973 19.39 -7.68 -21.46
CA ASP A 973 18.68 -8.89 -21.84
C ASP A 973 17.44 -9.04 -20.96
N MET A 974 16.26 -8.84 -21.55
CA MET A 974 15.01 -8.73 -20.80
C MET A 974 14.50 -10.07 -20.26
N ASN A 975 15.00 -11.20 -20.77
CA ASN A 975 14.57 -12.54 -20.40
C ASN A 975 15.76 -13.50 -20.39
N ALA A 976 16.69 -13.27 -19.46
CA ALA A 976 18.04 -13.82 -19.54
C ALA A 976 18.16 -15.31 -19.22
N LEU A 977 17.18 -15.92 -18.54
CA LEU A 977 17.25 -17.31 -18.05
C LEU A 977 18.57 -17.56 -17.30
N PHE A 978 19.56 -18.22 -17.91
CA PHE A 978 20.88 -18.49 -17.31
C PHE A 978 21.99 -17.49 -17.71
N GLY A 979 21.65 -16.42 -18.43
CA GLY A 979 22.60 -15.42 -18.93
C GLY A 979 23.39 -15.89 -20.15
N GLY A 980 22.88 -16.84 -20.94
CA GLY A 980 23.57 -17.38 -22.10
C GLY A 980 23.87 -16.35 -23.18
N PHE A 981 22.97 -15.39 -23.41
CA PHE A 981 23.20 -14.27 -24.34
C PHE A 981 24.40 -13.42 -23.88
N ALA A 982 24.41 -13.00 -22.61
CA ALA A 982 25.52 -12.21 -22.06
C ALA A 982 26.85 -12.97 -22.09
N ALA A 983 26.84 -14.27 -21.81
CA ALA A 983 28.03 -15.10 -21.91
C ALA A 983 28.56 -15.20 -23.35
N ALA A 984 27.68 -15.21 -24.36
CA ALA A 984 28.07 -15.27 -25.76
C ALA A 984 28.65 -13.95 -26.31
N ILE A 985 28.40 -12.81 -25.67
CA ILE A 985 28.96 -11.50 -26.05
C ILE A 985 30.00 -10.97 -25.04
N ILE A 986 30.46 -11.81 -24.11
CA ILE A 986 31.37 -11.37 -23.03
C ILE A 986 32.71 -10.82 -23.54
N SER A 987 33.14 -11.25 -24.73
CA SER A 987 34.37 -10.81 -25.37
C SER A 987 34.26 -9.40 -25.96
N ASP A 988 33.03 -8.92 -26.17
CA ASP A 988 32.79 -7.57 -26.64
C ASP A 988 32.94 -6.58 -25.46
N PRO A 989 33.29 -5.31 -25.71
CA PRO A 989 33.47 -4.31 -24.65
C PRO A 989 32.13 -3.80 -24.10
N VAL A 990 31.22 -4.71 -23.75
CA VAL A 990 29.85 -4.45 -23.29
C VAL A 990 29.66 -4.88 -21.83
N TRP A 991 28.60 -4.38 -21.21
CA TRP A 991 28.07 -4.98 -20.00
C TRP A 991 26.58 -5.26 -20.23
N VAL A 992 26.09 -6.34 -19.61
CA VAL A 992 24.72 -6.79 -19.82
C VAL A 992 23.96 -6.75 -18.49
N MET A 993 22.88 -5.98 -18.45
CA MET A 993 21.85 -6.12 -17.42
C MET A 993 21.01 -7.35 -17.74
N ASN A 994 21.28 -8.47 -17.07
CA ASN A 994 20.50 -9.69 -17.24
C ASN A 994 19.25 -9.63 -16.37
N VAL A 995 18.07 -9.60 -16.99
CA VAL A 995 16.80 -9.53 -16.25
C VAL A 995 16.16 -10.92 -16.20
N VAL A 996 15.85 -11.36 -14.99
CA VAL A 996 15.04 -12.56 -14.75
C VAL A 996 13.62 -12.12 -14.38
N PRO A 997 12.59 -12.46 -15.18
CA PRO A 997 11.23 -12.08 -14.86
C PRO A 997 10.79 -12.64 -13.50
N ALA A 998 10.24 -11.81 -12.61
CA ALA A 998 9.94 -12.17 -11.22
C ALA A 998 8.93 -13.33 -11.05
N ARG A 999 8.17 -13.66 -12.11
CA ARG A 999 7.18 -14.75 -12.15
C ARG A 999 7.67 -16.00 -12.87
N LYS A 1000 8.92 -16.01 -13.36
CA LYS A 1000 9.58 -17.18 -13.96
C LYS A 1000 10.45 -17.90 -12.91
N PRO A 1001 10.93 -19.13 -13.18
CA PRO A 1001 11.82 -19.83 -12.26
C PRO A 1001 13.03 -18.97 -11.87
N SER A 1002 13.42 -19.04 -10.59
CA SER A 1002 14.55 -18.28 -10.06
C SER A 1002 15.86 -18.82 -10.64
N THR A 1003 16.40 -18.13 -11.64
CA THR A 1003 17.68 -18.47 -12.29
C THR A 1003 18.75 -17.41 -12.08
N LEU A 1004 18.44 -16.34 -11.33
CA LEU A 1004 19.36 -15.22 -11.12
C LEU A 1004 20.62 -15.63 -10.34
N ASP A 1005 20.48 -16.57 -9.41
CA ASP A 1005 21.59 -17.20 -8.69
C ASP A 1005 22.68 -17.75 -9.63
N VAL A 1006 22.23 -18.44 -10.68
CA VAL A 1006 23.09 -19.05 -11.69
C VAL A 1006 23.81 -17.97 -12.50
N ILE A 1007 23.14 -16.88 -12.84
CA ILE A 1007 23.75 -15.74 -13.57
C ILE A 1007 24.92 -15.17 -12.74
N TYR A 1008 24.73 -14.98 -11.43
CA TYR A 1008 25.80 -14.48 -10.56
C TYR A 1008 26.94 -15.48 -10.37
N ASP A 1009 26.65 -16.78 -10.26
CA ASP A 1009 27.69 -17.83 -10.19
C ASP A 1009 28.59 -17.84 -11.44
N ARG A 1010 28.02 -17.53 -12.61
CA ARG A 1010 28.79 -17.36 -13.86
C ARG A 1010 29.66 -16.10 -13.88
N GLY A 1011 29.54 -15.21 -12.90
CA GLY A 1011 30.25 -13.92 -12.88
C GLY A 1011 29.64 -12.85 -13.76
N LEU A 1012 28.33 -12.94 -13.97
CA LEU A 1012 27.50 -11.93 -14.63
C LEU A 1012 26.68 -11.17 -13.57
N ILE A 1013 26.06 -10.06 -13.97
CA ILE A 1013 25.19 -9.24 -13.11
C ILE A 1013 23.76 -9.24 -13.64
N GLY A 1014 22.78 -9.09 -12.75
CA GLY A 1014 21.37 -9.08 -13.15
C GLY A 1014 20.40 -8.67 -12.05
N VAL A 1015 19.12 -8.60 -12.40
CA VAL A 1015 18.05 -8.21 -11.47
C VAL A 1015 16.78 -9.03 -11.70
N PHE A 1016 15.98 -9.19 -10.64
CA PHE A 1016 14.58 -9.54 -10.79
C PHE A 1016 13.76 -8.33 -11.21
N HIS A 1017 12.80 -8.55 -12.11
CA HIS A 1017 11.87 -7.50 -12.51
C HIS A 1017 10.55 -8.06 -13.06
N ASP A 1018 9.44 -7.35 -12.86
CA ASP A 1018 8.16 -7.62 -13.52
C ASP A 1018 7.94 -6.59 -14.64
N TRP A 1019 7.96 -7.05 -15.89
CA TRP A 1019 7.83 -6.22 -17.09
C TRP A 1019 6.44 -5.59 -17.30
N CYS A 1020 5.46 -5.92 -16.46
CA CYS A 1020 4.21 -5.16 -16.40
C CYS A 1020 4.31 -3.91 -15.51
N GLU A 1021 5.49 -3.63 -14.96
CA GLU A 1021 5.82 -2.40 -14.25
C GLU A 1021 7.04 -1.72 -14.89
N PRO A 1022 7.16 -0.38 -14.81
CA PRO A 1022 8.34 0.31 -15.33
C PRO A 1022 9.65 -0.12 -14.63
N PHE A 1023 10.74 -0.14 -15.39
CA PHE A 1023 12.07 -0.51 -14.93
C PHE A 1023 12.76 0.67 -14.23
N SER A 1024 13.45 0.40 -13.12
CA SER A 1024 14.10 1.41 -12.27
C SER A 1024 15.41 1.94 -12.89
N THR A 1025 15.29 2.60 -14.04
CA THR A 1025 16.38 3.25 -14.78
C THR A 1025 15.95 4.59 -15.37
N TYR A 1026 16.91 5.46 -15.67
CA TYR A 1026 16.67 6.70 -16.37
C TYR A 1026 16.29 6.46 -17.85
N PRO A 1027 15.53 7.36 -18.49
CA PRO A 1027 15.30 7.26 -19.92
C PRO A 1027 16.60 7.30 -20.72
N ARG A 1028 16.64 6.64 -21.89
CA ARG A 1028 17.79 6.63 -22.82
C ARG A 1028 19.07 6.06 -22.19
N THR A 1029 18.96 4.91 -21.52
CA THR A 1029 20.07 4.22 -20.85
C THR A 1029 20.79 3.21 -21.74
N TYR A 1030 20.05 2.41 -22.51
CA TYR A 1030 20.61 1.24 -23.19
C TYR A 1030 20.84 1.49 -24.68
N ASP A 1031 21.97 1.01 -25.20
CA ASP A 1031 22.32 1.07 -26.62
C ASP A 1031 21.72 -0.14 -27.37
N LEU A 1032 21.62 -1.29 -26.69
CA LEU A 1032 20.98 -2.49 -27.21
C LEU A 1032 20.07 -3.14 -26.18
N ILE A 1033 18.83 -3.46 -26.59
CA ILE A 1033 17.89 -4.24 -25.79
C ILE A 1033 17.57 -5.53 -26.56
N HIS A 1034 17.84 -6.66 -25.92
CA HIS A 1034 17.55 -7.98 -26.44
C HIS A 1034 16.36 -8.58 -25.70
N VAL A 1035 15.43 -9.17 -26.45
CA VAL A 1035 14.23 -9.83 -25.91
C VAL A 1035 13.97 -11.13 -26.66
N ALA A 1036 13.98 -12.24 -25.92
CA ALA A 1036 13.49 -13.52 -26.41
C ALA A 1036 12.15 -13.84 -25.73
N ASP A 1037 11.15 -14.25 -26.52
CA ASP A 1037 9.82 -14.63 -26.04
C ASP A 1037 9.16 -13.48 -25.25
N ILE A 1038 8.96 -12.35 -25.92
CA ILE A 1038 8.41 -11.12 -25.33
C ILE A 1038 6.94 -11.30 -24.93
N GLU A 1039 6.19 -12.14 -25.66
CA GLU A 1039 4.80 -12.42 -25.32
C GLU A 1039 4.66 -13.09 -23.95
N SER A 1040 5.60 -13.96 -23.58
CA SER A 1040 5.62 -14.58 -22.24
C SER A 1040 5.83 -13.58 -21.09
N LEU A 1041 6.36 -12.39 -21.36
CA LEU A 1041 6.62 -11.38 -20.32
C LEU A 1041 5.34 -10.66 -19.90
N VAL A 1042 4.38 -10.53 -20.81
CA VAL A 1042 3.09 -9.87 -20.58
C VAL A 1042 1.98 -10.84 -20.20
N LYS A 1043 2.16 -12.14 -20.46
CA LYS A 1043 1.22 -13.20 -20.08
C LYS A 1043 1.46 -13.70 -18.66
N ASP A 1044 0.39 -14.18 -18.04
CA ASP A 1044 0.45 -14.92 -16.79
C ASP A 1044 0.82 -16.39 -17.09
N PRO A 1045 1.91 -16.93 -16.51
CA PRO A 1045 2.38 -18.29 -16.82
C PRO A 1045 1.35 -19.39 -16.50
N SER A 1046 0.47 -19.18 -15.53
CA SER A 1046 -0.49 -20.19 -15.05
C SER A 1046 -1.80 -20.14 -15.83
N SER A 1047 -2.35 -18.94 -16.07
CA SER A 1047 -3.66 -18.75 -16.71
C SER A 1047 -3.58 -18.42 -18.20
N GLY A 1048 -2.40 -18.06 -18.72
CA GLY A 1048 -2.19 -17.64 -20.11
C GLY A 1048 -2.81 -16.28 -20.46
N LYS A 1049 -3.46 -15.61 -19.51
CA LYS A 1049 -4.11 -14.30 -19.71
C LYS A 1049 -3.08 -13.17 -19.70
N ASN A 1050 -3.38 -12.09 -20.43
CA ASN A 1050 -2.53 -10.90 -20.44
C ASN A 1050 -2.66 -10.15 -19.11
N ARG A 1051 -1.52 -9.85 -18.48
CA ARG A 1051 -1.41 -9.04 -17.24
C ARG A 1051 -1.27 -7.55 -17.55
N CYS A 1052 -0.62 -7.25 -18.67
CA CYS A 1052 -0.45 -5.90 -19.21
C CYS A 1052 -0.46 -5.96 -20.74
N ASN A 1053 -0.49 -4.79 -21.39
CA ASN A 1053 -0.52 -4.70 -22.84
C ASN A 1053 0.89 -4.69 -23.45
N LEU A 1054 1.05 -5.28 -24.64
CA LEU A 1054 2.32 -5.27 -25.37
C LEU A 1054 2.74 -3.85 -25.80
N VAL A 1055 1.78 -2.97 -26.07
CA VAL A 1055 2.02 -1.54 -26.36
C VAL A 1055 2.69 -0.84 -25.18
N ASP A 1056 2.25 -1.12 -23.95
CA ASP A 1056 2.84 -0.51 -22.75
C ASP A 1056 4.28 -0.98 -22.54
N LEU A 1057 4.54 -2.29 -22.73
CA LEU A 1057 5.90 -2.83 -22.70
C LEU A 1057 6.79 -2.22 -23.78
N MET A 1058 6.27 -2.04 -25.00
CA MET A 1058 7.00 -1.42 -26.11
C MET A 1058 7.33 0.05 -25.86
N VAL A 1059 6.42 0.81 -25.23
CA VAL A 1059 6.69 2.20 -24.81
C VAL A 1059 7.70 2.27 -23.67
N GLU A 1060 7.70 1.31 -22.75
CA GLU A 1060 8.72 1.20 -21.72
C GLU A 1060 10.11 0.87 -22.31
N ILE A 1061 10.17 -0.03 -23.30
CA ILE A 1061 11.41 -0.29 -24.06
C ILE A 1061 11.87 0.99 -24.77
N ASP A 1062 10.95 1.74 -25.40
CA ASP A 1062 11.29 3.03 -26.01
C ASP A 1062 11.86 4.03 -25.01
N ARG A 1063 11.26 4.15 -23.81
CA ARG A 1063 11.76 5.03 -22.75
C ARG A 1063 13.21 4.72 -22.39
N MET A 1064 13.54 3.44 -22.24
CA MET A 1064 14.88 2.98 -21.83
C MET A 1064 15.92 3.02 -22.96
N LEU A 1065 15.50 2.86 -24.21
CA LEU A 1065 16.37 2.79 -25.37
C LEU A 1065 16.88 4.18 -25.78
N ARG A 1066 18.18 4.26 -26.08
CA ARG A 1066 18.80 5.48 -26.61
C ARG A 1066 18.33 5.77 -28.04
N PRO A 1067 18.27 7.05 -28.45
CA PRO A 1067 18.20 7.40 -29.86
C PRO A 1067 19.36 6.76 -30.63
N GLU A 1068 19.07 6.22 -31.81
CA GLU A 1068 19.95 5.36 -32.63
C GLU A 1068 20.31 4.00 -31.99
N GLY A 1069 19.74 3.67 -30.83
CA GLY A 1069 19.85 2.37 -30.18
C GLY A 1069 19.08 1.28 -30.94
N THR A 1070 19.52 0.03 -30.77
CA THR A 1070 19.00 -1.14 -31.49
C THR A 1070 18.22 -2.07 -30.55
N VAL A 1071 17.11 -2.63 -31.02
CA VAL A 1071 16.37 -3.68 -30.32
C VAL A 1071 16.35 -4.94 -31.18
N ILE A 1072 16.59 -6.07 -30.54
CA ILE A 1072 16.46 -7.40 -31.16
C ILE A 1072 15.36 -8.14 -30.42
N ILE A 1073 14.27 -8.43 -31.12
CA ILE A 1073 13.14 -9.18 -30.58
C ILE A 1073 13.01 -10.47 -31.36
N ARG A 1074 12.96 -11.59 -30.64
CA ARG A 1074 12.73 -12.91 -31.23
C ARG A 1074 11.52 -13.57 -30.57
N ASP A 1075 10.56 -13.96 -31.40
CA ASP A 1075 9.32 -14.58 -30.95
C ASP A 1075 8.66 -15.36 -32.12
N SER A 1076 7.47 -15.90 -31.88
CA SER A 1076 6.58 -16.45 -32.90
C SER A 1076 6.29 -15.44 -34.01
N PRO A 1077 6.10 -15.89 -35.27
CA PRO A 1077 5.81 -14.99 -36.39
C PRO A 1077 4.62 -14.06 -36.14
N GLU A 1078 3.57 -14.56 -35.50
CA GLU A 1078 2.33 -13.81 -35.22
C GLU A 1078 2.57 -12.66 -34.23
N VAL A 1079 3.46 -12.85 -33.26
CA VAL A 1079 3.86 -11.81 -32.30
C VAL A 1079 4.78 -10.80 -32.97
N ILE A 1080 5.74 -11.26 -33.78
CA ILE A 1080 6.65 -10.38 -34.52
C ILE A 1080 5.90 -9.45 -35.48
N ASP A 1081 4.88 -9.96 -36.18
CA ASP A 1081 4.05 -9.14 -37.06
C ASP A 1081 3.32 -8.02 -36.28
N LYS A 1082 2.76 -8.33 -35.09
CA LYS A 1082 2.15 -7.31 -34.21
C LYS A 1082 3.16 -6.26 -33.74
N ILE A 1083 4.35 -6.70 -33.37
CA ILE A 1083 5.43 -5.82 -32.89
C ILE A 1083 5.92 -4.90 -33.99
N GLU A 1084 6.00 -5.39 -35.23
CA GLU A 1084 6.36 -4.56 -36.37
C GLU A 1084 5.38 -3.38 -36.52
N TRP A 1085 4.08 -3.60 -36.32
CA TRP A 1085 3.06 -2.56 -36.41
C TRP A 1085 3.18 -1.56 -35.26
N ILE A 1086 3.36 -2.04 -34.03
CA ILE A 1086 3.59 -1.20 -32.84
C ILE A 1086 4.88 -0.38 -33.01
N SER A 1087 5.93 -0.96 -33.60
CA SER A 1087 7.22 -0.29 -33.82
C SER A 1087 7.08 0.96 -34.70
N ARG A 1088 6.15 0.93 -35.67
CA ARG A 1088 5.82 2.10 -36.50
C ARG A 1088 5.14 3.19 -35.68
N ALA A 1089 4.22 2.82 -34.79
CA ALA A 1089 3.50 3.76 -33.91
C ALA A 1089 4.45 4.50 -32.95
N ILE A 1090 5.52 3.83 -32.49
CA ILE A 1090 6.57 4.41 -31.63
C ILE A 1090 7.77 4.98 -32.41
N ARG A 1091 7.65 5.13 -33.74
CA ARG A 1091 8.62 5.80 -34.63
C ARG A 1091 9.96 5.06 -34.81
N TRP A 1092 9.98 3.75 -34.65
CA TRP A 1092 11.17 2.93 -34.91
C TRP A 1092 11.29 2.57 -36.39
N ARG A 1093 12.51 2.24 -36.83
CA ARG A 1093 12.77 1.61 -38.13
C ARG A 1093 13.02 0.13 -37.89
N ALA A 1094 12.04 -0.71 -38.19
CA ALA A 1094 12.13 -2.16 -38.01
C ALA A 1094 12.42 -2.89 -39.33
N SER A 1095 13.08 -4.04 -39.21
CA SER A 1095 13.31 -5.02 -40.26
C SER A 1095 13.06 -6.41 -39.69
N MET A 1096 12.35 -7.26 -40.44
CA MET A 1096 12.06 -8.63 -40.05
C MET A 1096 12.99 -9.57 -40.80
N HIS A 1097 13.51 -10.56 -40.10
CA HIS A 1097 14.46 -11.55 -40.58
C HIS A 1097 14.01 -12.95 -40.15
N ASP A 1098 14.42 -13.94 -40.92
CA ASP A 1098 14.27 -15.33 -40.53
C ASP A 1098 15.22 -15.70 -39.39
N LYS A 1099 14.97 -16.86 -38.79
CA LYS A 1099 15.85 -17.46 -37.78
C LYS A 1099 17.16 -17.95 -38.40
N GLU A 1100 18.15 -18.22 -37.55
CA GLU A 1100 19.41 -18.84 -37.97
C GLU A 1100 19.19 -20.21 -38.66
N PRO A 1101 20.03 -20.57 -39.65
CA PRO A 1101 20.03 -21.91 -40.26
C PRO A 1101 20.18 -23.01 -39.18
N ASP A 1102 19.55 -24.17 -39.39
CA ASP A 1102 19.53 -25.34 -38.48
C ASP A 1102 18.69 -25.22 -37.18
N SER A 1103 17.95 -24.13 -36.97
CA SER A 1103 16.99 -24.03 -35.87
C SER A 1103 15.67 -24.74 -36.19
N LEU A 1104 15.23 -25.67 -35.34
CA LEU A 1104 13.98 -26.45 -35.53
C LEU A 1104 12.69 -25.65 -35.18
N GLN A 1105 12.79 -24.59 -34.37
CA GLN A 1105 11.61 -23.85 -33.87
C GLN A 1105 11.09 -22.83 -34.89
N ARG A 1106 9.76 -22.66 -34.99
CA ARG A 1106 9.13 -21.66 -35.88
C ARG A 1106 9.17 -20.27 -35.23
N GLU A 1107 10.29 -19.57 -35.37
CA GLU A 1107 10.53 -18.22 -34.83
C GLU A 1107 10.90 -17.23 -35.95
N LYS A 1108 10.67 -15.93 -35.72
CA LYS A 1108 11.20 -14.82 -36.51
C LYS A 1108 12.00 -13.86 -35.63
N VAL A 1109 12.86 -13.06 -36.25
CA VAL A 1109 13.67 -12.03 -35.56
C VAL A 1109 13.33 -10.66 -36.12
N LEU A 1110 12.97 -9.72 -35.26
CA LEU A 1110 12.81 -8.31 -35.58
C LEU A 1110 14.00 -7.53 -35.05
N VAL A 1111 14.66 -6.80 -35.95
CA VAL A 1111 15.73 -5.85 -35.61
C VAL A 1111 15.20 -4.45 -35.88
N ALA A 1112 15.14 -3.62 -34.86
CA ALA A 1112 14.65 -2.25 -34.97
C ALA A 1112 15.63 -1.23 -34.40
N THR A 1113 15.64 -0.03 -35.00
CA THR A 1113 16.44 1.11 -34.54
C THR A 1113 15.54 2.28 -34.19
N LYS A 1114 15.71 2.86 -33.01
CA LYS A 1114 14.98 4.07 -32.59
C LYS A 1114 15.56 5.29 -33.28
N LYS A 1115 14.73 6.06 -33.99
CA LYS A 1115 15.18 7.29 -34.65
C LYS A 1115 15.40 8.40 -33.65
N LEU A 1116 16.42 9.23 -33.86
CA LEU A 1116 16.52 10.53 -33.18
C LEU A 1116 15.48 11.51 -33.75
N TRP A 1117 14.60 12.02 -32.91
CA TRP A 1117 13.57 13.02 -33.25
C TRP A 1117 13.57 14.19 -32.26
N LYS A 1118 13.06 15.35 -32.67
CA LYS A 1118 12.97 16.57 -31.85
C LYS A 1118 11.51 16.93 -31.57
N LEU A 1119 11.24 17.55 -30.41
CA LEU A 1119 9.95 18.16 -30.10
C LEU A 1119 9.68 19.31 -31.10
N PRO A 1120 8.45 19.45 -31.63
CA PRO A 1120 8.08 20.60 -32.45
C PRO A 1120 8.24 21.91 -31.65
N SER A 1121 8.76 22.95 -32.31
CA SER A 1121 9.10 24.24 -31.71
C SER A 1121 7.94 25.02 -31.08
N GLY A 1122 6.68 24.66 -31.39
CA GLY A 1122 5.47 25.25 -30.78
C GLY A 1122 5.03 24.63 -29.44
N SER A 1123 5.76 23.62 -28.96
CA SER A 1123 5.44 22.83 -27.75
C SER A 1123 6.58 22.81 -26.71
N GLN A 1124 7.61 23.64 -26.92
CA GLN A 1124 8.75 23.85 -26.01
C GLN A 1124 8.46 24.92 -24.96
#